data_AF-A0AAW0PW28-F1
#
_entry.id   AF-A0AAW0PW28-F1
#
_cell.length_a   1.000
_cell.length_b   1.000
_cell.length_c   1.000
_cell.angle_alpha   90.00
_cell.angle_beta   90.00
_cell.angle_gamma   90.00
#
_symmetry.space_group_name_H-M   'P 1'
#
loop_
_entity.id
_entity.type
_entity.pdbx_description
1 polymer ?
#
loop_
_entity_poly.entity_id
_entity_poly.type
_entity_poly.pdbx_seq_one_letter_code
_entity_poly.pdbx_strand_id
1 'polypeptide(L)'
;MAAAIATAQAAEERGWVVDSAKPHTSTSPATRHNEDDKHSRLKSAQFLREAQSNRRLIEKLQKERPLFVQCRRNGWTDLCAEFEDYEKVLDGERKAEKANFKKQLSKIQNGVRKFQRHLTDVKPTAELIEKLKEIMSEVESSISSLKEDQRSKFEELLKEESAYRQEITAYEKKIENWNTGVKTESRPHTSTISKTKLQDRDLPAEVRDLELYLNKTGGSSGGWDQFDHQAFIKVWIKFRGQPAYRKEAKLYLPSKTEEEIEQHEEWYRELIHLQDKKKEAIRRWRAGRQMERESRMQSQEEMEKAKHKEKAAIMQAQRLKAEEEKREKALQLEKWKKEQQMRVEEEEQQRLVEEIQKQKRAKEERRRQLEVKLIIEEQLRLKREEEEEEQRRKRQEEMRETEERRREATRGIKKFNERDLHKVEAKFYEKQMQKQQEEDRQRRIVSRLREKMESHVSRDPSRLTRPTKGWEERMKNIGPSGGGPVFQMYHSRYFEKRKLYRKQFHGAGAKMAEEESQFEEFEQIDFLRDRHVRFFQRTLQILPERYSSLETTRLTIVFFALSGLDVLDALEVIDKNSMIEWIYSHQVLPTEDQSNLSHCGFRGSSHIGIPYSTKGPGVPHPYDSGHVAMTYTGLCSLLILGDDLSRVNKQAIMAGLRVLQLEDGSFYAVPEGSENDIRFIYCAASICYMLDDWSGMDIQKAIEYIRSSLSYDSGFGQGAGRESHGGWTYCAIASLCLMGRLEEAFSRKELDRIRRWCIMRQQTGFHGRPNKPWTPATPSGSEPRWSCWTCSSSLTLERTAASSSRLRTVWWGASPSGPTAIQTLFTPTWASAAWP
;
A
#
# COMPACT_ATOMS: atom_id res chain seq x y z
N MET A 1 -4.18 -27.36 -10.62
CA MET A 1 -4.71 -26.39 -9.63
C MET A 1 -5.89 -26.88 -8.80
N ALA A 2 -7.04 -27.28 -9.37
CA ALA A 2 -8.22 -27.70 -8.57
C ALA A 2 -7.98 -28.93 -7.65
N ALA A 3 -7.09 -29.85 -8.04
CA ALA A 3 -6.78 -31.04 -7.22
C ALA A 3 -5.79 -30.76 -6.06
N ALA A 4 -4.93 -29.75 -6.20
CA ALA A 4 -4.05 -29.31 -5.11
C ALA A 4 -4.86 -28.62 -4.00
N ILE A 5 -5.93 -27.92 -4.37
CA ILE A 5 -6.88 -27.28 -3.45
C ILE A 5 -7.73 -28.33 -2.72
N ALA A 6 -8.17 -29.40 -3.42
CA ALA A 6 -8.90 -30.51 -2.78
C ALA A 6 -8.04 -31.27 -1.75
N THR A 7 -6.72 -31.29 -1.92
CA THR A 7 -5.80 -31.94 -0.97
C THR A 7 -5.56 -31.06 0.27
N ALA A 8 -5.64 -29.74 0.12
CA ALA A 8 -5.58 -28.78 1.24
C ALA A 8 -6.89 -28.74 2.04
N GLN A 9 -8.05 -28.84 1.37
CA GLN A 9 -9.36 -28.90 2.05
C GLN A 9 -9.57 -30.20 2.83
N ALA A 10 -9.04 -31.33 2.34
CA ALA A 10 -9.09 -32.61 3.07
C ALA A 10 -8.19 -32.66 4.33
N ALA A 11 -7.24 -31.72 4.47
CA ALA A 11 -6.39 -31.59 5.66
C ALA A 11 -7.06 -30.73 6.76
N GLU A 12 -7.97 -29.82 6.40
CA GLU A 12 -8.77 -29.03 7.35
C GLU A 12 -9.92 -29.85 7.96
N GLU A 13 -10.51 -30.79 7.20
CA GLU A 13 -11.66 -31.59 7.67
C GLU A 13 -11.31 -32.72 8.67
N ARG A 14 -10.02 -33.06 8.87
CA ARG A 14 -9.60 -34.22 9.68
C ARG A 14 -8.92 -33.90 11.01
N GLY A 15 -9.18 -32.72 11.60
CA GLY A 15 -8.96 -32.42 13.03
C GLY A 15 -7.84 -33.20 13.74
N TRP A 16 -6.57 -32.98 13.36
CA TRP A 16 -5.44 -33.45 14.15
C TRP A 16 -5.13 -32.41 15.22
N VAL A 17 -5.68 -32.63 16.42
CA VAL A 17 -5.24 -31.98 17.66
C VAL A 17 -3.83 -32.50 17.96
N VAL A 18 -2.85 -31.61 18.00
CA VAL A 18 -1.53 -31.89 18.58
C VAL A 18 -1.38 -31.00 19.80
N ASP A 19 -1.50 -31.62 20.97
CA ASP A 19 -1.16 -31.04 22.27
C ASP A 19 0.29 -30.53 22.27
N SER A 20 0.50 -29.29 22.73
CA SER A 20 1.84 -28.75 22.96
C SER A 20 2.17 -28.77 24.46
N ALA A 21 3.07 -29.70 24.81
CA ALA A 21 3.79 -29.70 26.08
C ALA A 21 4.76 -28.49 26.15
N LYS A 22 5.00 -28.04 27.39
CA LYS A 22 5.78 -26.86 27.79
C LYS A 22 7.23 -26.82 27.24
N PRO A 23 7.83 -25.64 27.04
CA PRO A 23 9.20 -25.51 26.55
C PRO A 23 10.23 -25.50 27.69
N HIS A 24 11.28 -26.32 27.55
CA HIS A 24 12.56 -26.15 28.23
C HIS A 24 13.55 -25.43 27.31
N THR A 25 14.26 -24.46 27.87
CA THR A 25 15.24 -23.57 27.25
C THR A 25 16.58 -24.25 26.97
N SER A 26 17.11 -24.14 25.74
CA SER A 26 18.55 -24.05 25.49
C SER A 26 18.83 -23.36 24.14
N THR A 27 19.96 -22.66 24.10
CA THR A 27 20.39 -21.59 23.17
C THR A 27 21.04 -22.07 21.85
N SER A 28 20.59 -21.50 20.71
CA SER A 28 21.20 -21.24 19.36
C SER A 28 22.21 -22.22 18.71
N PRO A 29 22.25 -22.38 17.36
CA PRO A 29 22.16 -21.30 16.35
C PRO A 29 21.10 -21.55 15.27
N ALA A 30 20.02 -20.78 15.27
CA ALA A 30 18.86 -20.95 14.36
C ALA A 30 18.47 -19.65 13.61
N THR A 31 19.44 -18.86 13.17
CA THR A 31 19.17 -17.58 12.50
C THR A 31 19.26 -17.62 10.98
N ARG A 32 20.02 -18.54 10.36
CA ARG A 32 20.09 -18.62 8.87
C ARG A 32 18.95 -19.40 8.21
N HIS A 33 18.50 -20.51 8.79
CA HIS A 33 17.39 -21.29 8.21
C HIS A 33 16.01 -20.61 8.29
N ASN A 34 15.83 -19.64 9.20
CA ASN A 34 14.55 -18.96 9.40
C ASN A 34 14.24 -17.90 8.33
N GLU A 35 15.25 -17.32 7.67
CA GLU A 35 15.03 -16.30 6.64
C GLU A 35 14.66 -16.92 5.29
N ASP A 36 15.32 -18.01 4.89
CA ASP A 36 14.99 -18.75 3.67
C ASP A 36 13.58 -19.33 3.71
N ASP A 37 13.16 -19.87 4.87
CA ASP A 37 11.83 -20.42 5.04
C ASP A 37 10.74 -19.32 5.07
N LYS A 38 11.07 -18.13 5.58
CA LYS A 38 10.19 -16.96 5.53
C LYS A 38 10.05 -16.41 4.11
N HIS A 39 11.14 -16.39 3.33
CA HIS A 39 11.15 -15.95 1.95
C HIS A 39 10.38 -16.92 1.02
N SER A 40 10.53 -18.23 1.24
CA SER A 40 9.76 -19.26 0.54
C SER A 40 8.25 -19.18 0.82
N ARG A 41 7.88 -18.93 2.08
CA ARG A 41 6.47 -18.71 2.48
C ARG A 41 5.88 -17.43 1.87
N LEU A 42 6.66 -16.35 1.76
CA LEU A 42 6.26 -15.11 1.10
C LEU A 42 6.01 -15.30 -0.41
N LYS A 43 6.92 -16.00 -1.11
CA LYS A 43 6.77 -16.36 -2.53
C LYS A 43 5.53 -17.24 -2.77
N SER A 44 5.30 -18.21 -1.89
CA SER A 44 4.12 -19.09 -1.93
C SER A 44 2.81 -18.31 -1.72
N ALA A 45 2.79 -17.38 -0.76
CA ALA A 45 1.64 -16.52 -0.50
C ALA A 45 1.36 -15.54 -1.65
N GLN A 46 2.40 -15.03 -2.30
CA GLN A 46 2.26 -14.18 -3.49
C GLN A 46 1.67 -14.96 -4.67
N PHE A 47 2.20 -16.15 -4.94
CA PHE A 47 1.68 -17.03 -5.99
C PHE A 47 0.20 -17.38 -5.77
N LEU A 48 -0.20 -17.69 -4.52
CA LEU A 48 -1.60 -18.01 -4.20
C LEU A 48 -2.55 -16.81 -4.39
N ARG A 49 -2.09 -15.59 -4.08
CA ARG A 49 -2.87 -14.37 -4.32
C ARG A 49 -3.05 -14.10 -5.81
N GLU A 50 -2.00 -14.27 -6.59
CA GLU A 50 -2.05 -14.10 -8.05
C GLU A 50 -2.95 -15.15 -8.71
N ALA A 51 -2.86 -16.40 -8.28
CA ALA A 51 -3.76 -17.47 -8.72
C ALA A 51 -5.23 -17.16 -8.40
N GLN A 52 -5.53 -16.57 -7.23
CA GLN A 52 -6.90 -16.14 -6.88
C GLN A 52 -7.37 -14.96 -7.74
N SER A 53 -6.48 -14.02 -8.05
CA SER A 53 -6.79 -12.89 -8.95
C SER A 53 -7.13 -13.39 -10.36
N ASN A 54 -6.28 -14.26 -10.92
CA ASN A 54 -6.48 -14.84 -12.24
C ASN A 54 -7.75 -15.69 -12.29
N ARG A 55 -8.07 -16.42 -11.21
CA ARG A 55 -9.35 -17.14 -11.10
C ARG A 55 -10.55 -16.20 -11.18
N ARG A 56 -10.54 -15.07 -10.46
CA ARG A 56 -11.64 -14.09 -10.51
C ARG A 56 -11.77 -13.46 -11.89
N LEU A 57 -10.66 -13.22 -12.58
CA LEU A 57 -10.66 -12.73 -13.95
C LEU A 57 -11.27 -13.75 -14.92
N ILE A 58 -10.89 -15.02 -14.81
CA ILE A 58 -11.48 -16.11 -15.58
C ILE A 58 -12.99 -16.21 -15.30
N GLU A 59 -13.42 -16.17 -14.04
CA GLU A 59 -14.83 -16.20 -13.66
C GLU A 59 -15.62 -14.99 -14.21
N LYS A 60 -14.98 -13.82 -14.32
CA LYS A 60 -15.58 -12.63 -14.95
C LYS A 60 -15.73 -12.81 -16.46
N LEU A 61 -14.67 -13.22 -17.15
CA LEU A 61 -14.70 -13.49 -18.60
C LEU A 61 -15.70 -14.59 -18.96
N GLN A 62 -15.81 -15.63 -18.12
CA GLN A 62 -16.81 -16.68 -18.26
C GLN A 62 -18.25 -16.18 -18.04
N LYS A 63 -18.47 -15.13 -17.25
CA LYS A 63 -19.78 -14.49 -17.07
C LYS A 63 -20.16 -13.53 -18.20
N GLU A 64 -19.18 -13.05 -18.97
CA GLU A 64 -19.40 -12.24 -20.18
C GLU A 64 -19.70 -13.13 -21.41
N ARG A 65 -19.33 -14.41 -21.36
CA ARG A 65 -19.60 -15.47 -22.36
C ARG A 65 -21.07 -15.57 -22.86
N PRO A 66 -22.14 -15.49 -22.02
CA PRO A 66 -23.52 -15.58 -22.49
C PRO A 66 -24.09 -14.31 -23.16
N LEU A 67 -23.32 -13.21 -23.29
CA LEU A 67 -23.74 -12.05 -24.10
C LEU A 67 -23.90 -12.41 -25.59
N PHE A 68 -23.38 -13.56 -26.02
CA PHE A 68 -23.62 -14.15 -27.35
C PHE A 68 -25.10 -14.46 -27.63
N VAL A 69 -25.89 -14.75 -26.59
CA VAL A 69 -27.35 -14.98 -26.71
C VAL A 69 -28.07 -13.73 -27.21
N GLN A 70 -27.53 -12.54 -26.95
CA GLN A 70 -28.06 -11.28 -27.43
C GLN A 70 -27.79 -11.05 -28.93
N CYS A 71 -26.71 -11.62 -29.48
CA CYS A 71 -26.40 -11.57 -30.91
C CYS A 71 -27.35 -12.48 -31.74
N ARG A 72 -27.70 -13.66 -31.22
CA ARG A 72 -28.75 -14.52 -31.82
C ARG A 72 -30.10 -13.80 -31.92
N ARG A 73 -30.45 -12.97 -30.93
CA ARG A 73 -31.71 -12.21 -30.89
C ARG A 73 -31.77 -11.10 -31.95
N ASN A 74 -30.63 -10.73 -32.53
CA ASN A 74 -30.48 -9.68 -33.55
C ASN A 74 -30.30 -10.23 -34.98
N GLY A 75 -30.52 -11.54 -35.22
CA GLY A 75 -30.58 -12.13 -36.57
C GLY A 75 -29.26 -12.63 -37.16
N TRP A 76 -28.19 -12.80 -36.37
CA TRP A 76 -26.88 -13.29 -36.81
C TRP A 76 -26.71 -14.77 -36.51
N THR A 77 -27.59 -15.64 -37.04
CA THR A 77 -27.65 -17.05 -36.64
C THR A 77 -26.51 -17.93 -37.18
N ASP A 78 -26.01 -17.66 -38.38
CA ASP A 78 -25.08 -18.59 -39.07
C ASP A 78 -23.64 -18.50 -38.55
N LEU A 79 -23.18 -17.30 -38.15
CA LEU A 79 -21.84 -17.11 -37.54
C LEU A 79 -21.75 -17.64 -36.11
N CYS A 80 -22.88 -17.73 -35.38
CA CYS A 80 -22.86 -18.18 -33.98
C CYS A 80 -22.53 -19.68 -33.84
N ALA A 81 -22.85 -20.50 -34.85
CA ALA A 81 -22.63 -21.94 -34.80
C ALA A 81 -21.14 -22.32 -34.85
N GLU A 82 -20.36 -21.68 -35.72
CA GLU A 82 -18.92 -21.97 -35.88
C GLU A 82 -18.13 -21.62 -34.61
N PHE A 83 -18.44 -20.49 -33.97
CA PHE A 83 -17.83 -20.10 -32.69
C PHE A 83 -18.18 -21.06 -31.56
N GLU A 84 -19.41 -21.57 -31.51
CA GLU A 84 -19.84 -22.54 -30.50
C GLU A 84 -19.13 -23.89 -30.66
N ASP A 85 -18.89 -24.33 -31.89
CA ASP A 85 -18.16 -25.57 -32.16
C ASP A 85 -16.67 -25.43 -31.86
N TYR A 86 -16.05 -24.30 -32.20
CA TYR A 86 -14.68 -23.99 -31.79
C TYR A 86 -14.53 -23.93 -30.26
N GLU A 87 -15.52 -23.36 -29.58
CA GLU A 87 -15.51 -23.27 -28.12
C GLU A 87 -15.64 -24.64 -27.44
N LYS A 88 -16.44 -25.55 -27.99
CA LYS A 88 -16.51 -26.95 -27.51
C LYS A 88 -15.18 -27.67 -27.64
N VAL A 89 -14.45 -27.42 -28.74
CA VAL A 89 -13.10 -27.98 -28.95
C VAL A 89 -12.15 -27.49 -27.85
N LEU A 90 -12.08 -26.18 -27.62
CA LEU A 90 -11.24 -25.58 -26.57
C LEU A 90 -11.58 -26.07 -25.15
N ASP A 91 -12.87 -26.22 -24.83
CA ASP A 91 -13.29 -26.77 -23.54
C ASP A 91 -12.93 -28.27 -23.41
N GLY A 92 -12.92 -29.01 -24.52
CA GLY A 92 -12.41 -30.38 -24.59
C GLY A 92 -10.92 -30.47 -24.30
N GLU A 93 -10.11 -29.64 -24.96
CA GLU A 93 -8.65 -29.57 -24.76
C GLU A 93 -8.29 -29.19 -23.31
N ARG A 94 -8.97 -28.18 -22.75
CA ARG A 94 -8.79 -27.77 -21.35
C ARG A 94 -9.09 -28.90 -20.36
N LYS A 95 -10.12 -29.70 -20.62
CA LYS A 95 -10.47 -30.87 -19.77
C LYS A 95 -9.41 -31.96 -19.90
N ALA A 96 -8.93 -32.25 -21.11
CA ALA A 96 -7.87 -33.23 -21.35
C ALA A 96 -6.57 -32.82 -20.65
N GLU A 97 -6.19 -31.55 -20.73
CA GLU A 97 -5.01 -31.03 -20.05
C GLU A 97 -5.12 -31.14 -18.52
N LYS A 98 -6.28 -30.76 -17.96
CA LYS A 98 -6.55 -30.90 -16.52
C LYS A 98 -6.41 -32.35 -16.07
N ALA A 99 -6.84 -33.32 -16.88
CA ALA A 99 -6.70 -34.74 -16.61
C ALA A 99 -5.24 -35.19 -16.66
N ASN A 100 -4.48 -34.75 -17.67
CA ASN A 100 -3.05 -35.07 -17.78
C ASN A 100 -2.23 -34.51 -16.60
N PHE A 101 -2.48 -33.25 -16.23
CA PHE A 101 -1.83 -32.61 -15.10
C PHE A 101 -2.13 -33.34 -13.77
N LYS A 102 -3.37 -33.79 -13.59
CA LYS A 102 -3.76 -34.60 -12.42
C LYS A 102 -3.01 -35.94 -12.39
N LYS A 103 -2.79 -36.57 -13.55
CA LYS A 103 -2.02 -37.83 -13.66
C LYS A 103 -0.55 -37.63 -13.29
N GLN A 104 0.10 -36.57 -13.79
CA GLN A 104 1.49 -36.23 -13.45
C GLN A 104 1.67 -35.94 -11.94
N LEU A 105 0.74 -35.17 -11.34
CA LEU A 105 0.77 -34.91 -9.90
C LEU A 105 0.59 -36.18 -9.05
N SER A 106 -0.30 -37.08 -9.44
CA SER A 106 -0.47 -38.37 -8.76
C SER A 106 0.79 -39.22 -8.81
N LYS A 107 1.55 -39.19 -9.93
CA LYS A 107 2.85 -39.89 -10.05
C LYS A 107 3.86 -39.36 -9.03
N ILE A 108 4.00 -38.03 -8.93
CA ILE A 108 4.91 -37.39 -7.95
C ILE A 108 4.47 -37.71 -6.53
N GLN A 109 3.17 -37.58 -6.23
CA GLN A 109 2.63 -37.86 -4.89
C GLN A 109 2.88 -39.31 -4.46
N ASN A 110 2.72 -40.27 -5.38
CA ASN A 110 2.99 -41.68 -5.11
C ASN A 110 4.49 -41.93 -4.89
N GLY A 111 5.38 -41.29 -5.65
CA GLY A 111 6.83 -41.35 -5.44
C GLY A 111 7.25 -40.82 -4.07
N VAL A 112 6.73 -39.66 -3.66
CA VAL A 112 6.99 -39.06 -2.33
C VAL A 112 6.47 -39.96 -1.21
N ARG A 113 5.27 -40.56 -1.35
CA ARG A 113 4.75 -41.52 -0.37
C ARG A 113 5.60 -42.79 -0.29
N LYS A 114 6.12 -43.29 -1.42
CA LYS A 114 7.03 -44.45 -1.46
C LYS A 114 8.33 -44.13 -0.72
N PHE A 115 8.88 -42.93 -0.94
CA PHE A 115 10.05 -42.41 -0.23
C PHE A 115 9.80 -42.30 1.29
N GLN A 116 8.66 -41.72 1.69
CA GLN A 116 8.29 -41.60 3.10
C GLN A 116 8.15 -42.96 3.80
N ARG A 117 7.52 -43.95 3.15
CA ARG A 117 7.37 -45.30 3.72
C ARG A 117 8.72 -45.99 3.95
N HIS A 118 9.66 -45.84 3.03
CA HIS A 118 11.01 -46.41 3.16
C HIS A 118 11.88 -45.68 4.20
N LEU A 119 11.47 -44.49 4.66
CA LEU A 119 12.12 -43.74 5.76
C LEU A 119 11.59 -44.13 7.14
N THR A 120 10.33 -44.55 7.24
CA THR A 120 9.71 -44.91 8.53
C THR A 120 10.13 -46.29 9.01
N ASP A 121 10.49 -47.19 8.09
CA ASP A 121 10.95 -48.54 8.40
C ASP A 121 12.44 -48.70 8.14
N VAL A 122 13.16 -49.17 9.17
CA VAL A 122 14.50 -49.81 9.16
C VAL A 122 15.73 -48.94 9.49
N LYS A 123 16.67 -49.55 10.23
CA LYS A 123 18.04 -49.05 10.48
C LYS A 123 18.80 -48.83 9.15
N PRO A 124 19.64 -47.79 9.04
CA PRO A 124 20.29 -47.42 7.78
C PRO A 124 21.31 -48.48 7.33
N THR A 125 20.96 -49.23 6.28
CA THR A 125 21.86 -50.14 5.54
C THR A 125 22.25 -49.46 4.21
N ALA A 126 23.45 -49.71 3.69
CA ALA A 126 23.95 -49.08 2.45
C ALA A 126 23.00 -49.28 1.24
N GLU A 127 22.43 -50.48 1.08
CA GLU A 127 21.45 -50.78 0.03
C GLU A 127 20.14 -49.98 0.14
N LEU A 128 19.72 -49.63 1.36
CA LEU A 128 18.52 -48.83 1.60
C LEU A 128 18.76 -47.37 1.18
N ILE A 129 19.95 -46.84 1.47
CA ILE A 129 20.35 -45.48 1.07
C ILE A 129 20.39 -45.37 -0.45
N GLU A 130 20.87 -46.40 -1.15
CA GLU A 130 20.92 -46.42 -2.61
C GLU A 130 19.52 -46.46 -3.24
N LYS A 131 18.62 -47.30 -2.71
CA LYS A 131 17.20 -47.31 -3.11
C LYS A 131 16.48 -45.99 -2.83
N LEU A 132 16.81 -45.30 -1.73
CA LEU A 132 16.24 -43.99 -1.42
C LEU A 132 16.74 -42.91 -2.39
N LYS A 133 18.02 -42.94 -2.78
CA LYS A 133 18.58 -42.04 -3.80
C LYS A 133 17.94 -42.26 -5.17
N GLU A 134 17.67 -43.51 -5.55
CA GLU A 134 16.98 -43.84 -6.80
C GLU A 134 15.56 -43.26 -6.81
N ILE A 135 14.77 -43.50 -5.74
CA ILE A 135 13.41 -42.94 -5.62
C ILE A 135 13.42 -41.41 -5.61
N MET A 136 14.40 -40.79 -4.92
CA MET A 136 14.55 -39.33 -4.90
C MET A 136 14.85 -38.78 -6.29
N SER A 137 15.74 -39.44 -7.04
CA SER A 137 16.08 -39.07 -8.42
C SER A 137 14.88 -39.21 -9.37
N GLU A 138 14.07 -40.27 -9.23
CA GLU A 138 12.83 -40.45 -10.00
C GLU A 138 11.80 -39.34 -9.71
N VAL A 139 11.68 -38.93 -8.44
CA VAL A 139 10.77 -37.85 -8.02
C VAL A 139 11.27 -36.50 -8.54
N GLU A 140 12.56 -36.21 -8.43
CA GLU A 140 13.19 -34.98 -8.94
C GLU A 140 13.07 -34.88 -10.46
N SER A 141 13.30 -35.98 -11.18
CA SER A 141 13.10 -36.07 -12.63
C SER A 141 11.64 -35.80 -13.01
N SER A 142 10.69 -36.39 -12.27
CA SER A 142 9.26 -36.18 -12.51
C SER A 142 8.81 -34.74 -12.21
N ILE A 143 9.40 -34.07 -11.21
CA ILE A 143 9.14 -32.66 -10.90
C ILE A 143 9.74 -31.75 -11.98
N SER A 144 10.95 -32.05 -12.44
CA SER A 144 11.65 -31.26 -13.46
C SER A 144 10.92 -31.33 -14.80
N SER A 145 10.54 -32.54 -15.23
CA SER A 145 9.72 -32.75 -16.43
C SER A 145 8.37 -32.02 -16.33
N LEU A 146 7.69 -32.06 -15.18
CA LEU A 146 6.44 -31.31 -15.00
C LEU A 146 6.66 -29.80 -15.13
N LYS A 147 7.75 -29.26 -14.55
CA LYS A 147 8.05 -27.83 -14.64
C LYS A 147 8.35 -27.40 -16.07
N GLU A 148 9.12 -28.19 -16.80
CA GLU A 148 9.49 -27.92 -18.19
C GLU A 148 8.29 -28.00 -19.13
N ASP A 149 7.46 -29.06 -19.01
CA ASP A 149 6.21 -29.21 -19.75
C ASP A 149 5.27 -28.02 -19.54
N GLN A 150 5.11 -27.57 -18.28
CA GLN A 150 4.22 -26.44 -17.97
C GLN A 150 4.80 -25.10 -18.45
N ARG A 151 6.13 -24.94 -18.40
CA ARG A 151 6.80 -23.74 -18.91
C ARG A 151 6.63 -23.62 -20.42
N SER A 152 6.89 -24.70 -21.16
CA SER A 152 6.74 -24.72 -22.63
C SER A 152 5.34 -24.32 -23.06
N LYS A 153 4.31 -24.94 -22.45
CA LYS A 153 2.91 -24.64 -22.76
C LYS A 153 2.52 -23.21 -22.39
N PHE A 154 3.00 -22.69 -21.27
CA PHE A 154 2.73 -21.32 -20.87
C PHE A 154 3.35 -20.32 -21.86
N GLU A 155 4.58 -20.59 -22.32
CA GLU A 155 5.23 -19.76 -23.34
C GLU A 155 4.51 -19.82 -24.70
N GLU A 156 3.95 -20.97 -25.08
CA GLU A 156 3.09 -21.11 -26.28
C GLU A 156 1.79 -20.29 -26.15
N LEU A 157 1.07 -20.43 -25.03
CA LEU A 157 -0.17 -19.68 -24.78
C LEU A 157 0.06 -18.16 -24.74
N LEU A 158 1.20 -17.69 -24.23
CA LEU A 158 1.56 -16.27 -24.26
C LEU A 158 1.80 -15.76 -25.69
N LYS A 159 2.41 -16.59 -26.54
CA LYS A 159 2.61 -16.24 -27.97
C LYS A 159 1.27 -16.16 -28.69
N GLU A 160 0.38 -17.12 -28.48
CA GLU A 160 -0.97 -17.11 -29.05
C GLU A 160 -1.78 -15.90 -28.57
N GLU A 161 -1.76 -15.59 -27.27
CA GLU A 161 -2.44 -14.42 -26.72
C GLU A 161 -1.93 -13.13 -27.36
N SER A 162 -0.61 -12.98 -27.54
CA SER A 162 -0.03 -11.83 -28.21
C SER A 162 -0.46 -11.74 -29.68
N ALA A 163 -0.55 -12.87 -30.39
CA ALA A 163 -0.98 -12.90 -31.78
C ALA A 163 -2.45 -12.48 -31.92
N TYR A 164 -3.35 -13.06 -31.12
CA TYR A 164 -4.78 -12.70 -31.13
C TYR A 164 -5.01 -11.24 -30.75
N ARG A 165 -4.26 -10.69 -29.78
CA ARG A 165 -4.35 -9.27 -29.45
C ARG A 165 -3.96 -8.37 -30.62
N GLN A 166 -2.90 -8.72 -31.36
CA GLN A 166 -2.49 -7.97 -32.55
C GLN A 166 -3.54 -8.05 -33.67
N GLU A 167 -4.16 -9.21 -33.87
CA GLU A 167 -5.26 -9.39 -34.82
C GLU A 167 -6.48 -8.55 -34.45
N ILE A 168 -6.90 -8.57 -33.18
CA ILE A 168 -8.02 -7.75 -32.68
C ILE A 168 -7.75 -6.27 -32.94
N THR A 169 -6.55 -5.77 -32.58
CA THR A 169 -6.19 -4.37 -32.84
C THR A 169 -6.17 -4.05 -34.33
N ALA A 170 -5.78 -4.99 -35.19
CA ALA A 170 -5.84 -4.80 -36.63
C ALA A 170 -7.29 -4.72 -37.15
N TYR A 171 -8.20 -5.54 -36.61
CA TYR A 171 -9.63 -5.47 -36.92
C TYR A 171 -10.30 -4.20 -36.39
N GLU A 172 -9.97 -3.77 -35.17
CA GLU A 172 -10.45 -2.50 -34.60
C GLU A 172 -10.08 -1.31 -35.52
N LYS A 173 -8.82 -1.25 -35.97
CA LYS A 173 -8.38 -0.23 -36.94
C LYS A 173 -9.10 -0.32 -38.28
N LYS A 174 -9.39 -1.53 -38.78
CA LYS A 174 -10.19 -1.70 -40.01
C LYS A 174 -11.62 -1.18 -39.82
N ILE A 175 -12.24 -1.43 -38.67
CA ILE A 175 -13.60 -0.95 -38.34
C ILE A 175 -13.62 0.58 -38.25
N GLU A 176 -12.61 1.19 -37.62
CA GLU A 176 -12.45 2.65 -37.58
C GLU A 176 -12.29 3.26 -38.99
N ASN A 177 -11.53 2.60 -39.86
CA ASN A 177 -11.36 3.01 -41.25
C ASN A 177 -12.65 2.86 -42.09
N TRP A 178 -13.49 1.86 -41.78
CA TRP A 178 -14.81 1.73 -42.42
C TRP A 178 -15.80 2.79 -41.94
N ASN A 179 -15.71 3.20 -40.67
CA ASN A 179 -16.54 4.28 -40.12
C ASN A 179 -16.16 5.68 -40.64
N THR A 180 -14.95 5.85 -41.17
CA THR A 180 -14.49 7.12 -41.78
C THR A 180 -14.83 7.24 -43.27
N GLY A 181 -15.26 6.15 -43.93
CA GLY A 181 -15.61 6.11 -45.35
C GLY A 181 -16.95 6.78 -45.76
N VAL A 182 -17.64 7.48 -44.86
CA VAL A 182 -18.89 8.20 -45.17
C VAL A 182 -18.73 9.69 -44.85
N LYS A 183 -17.94 10.41 -45.66
CA LYS A 183 -18.09 11.86 -45.91
C LYS A 183 -17.26 12.30 -47.12
N THR A 184 -17.98 12.46 -48.24
CA THR A 184 -17.75 13.39 -49.37
C THR A 184 -16.33 13.59 -49.89
N GLU A 185 -16.05 12.99 -51.05
CA GLU A 185 -15.15 13.57 -52.05
C GLU A 185 -15.87 13.73 -53.40
N SER A 186 -15.52 14.83 -54.05
CA SER A 186 -15.98 15.34 -55.34
C SER A 186 -15.81 14.36 -56.50
N ARG A 187 -16.81 14.34 -57.40
CA ARG A 187 -16.76 13.80 -58.78
C ARG A 187 -15.47 14.25 -59.51
N PRO A 188 -14.84 13.40 -60.35
CA PRO A 188 -15.42 13.14 -61.67
C PRO A 188 -15.23 11.72 -62.28
N HIS A 189 -16.00 11.51 -63.34
CA HIS A 189 -15.96 10.46 -64.37
C HIS A 189 -16.53 9.06 -64.07
N THR A 190 -17.82 8.96 -64.39
CA THR A 190 -18.44 7.96 -65.28
C THR A 190 -17.87 6.54 -65.32
N SER A 191 -18.61 5.61 -64.70
CA SER A 191 -18.89 4.30 -65.29
C SER A 191 -20.23 3.76 -64.79
N THR A 192 -21.19 3.77 -65.71
CA THR A 192 -22.18 2.70 -65.94
C THR A 192 -22.80 2.02 -64.71
N ILE A 193 -23.90 2.58 -64.22
CA ILE A 193 -24.89 1.81 -63.46
C ILE A 193 -26.25 1.94 -64.13
N SER A 194 -26.78 0.77 -64.42
CA SER A 194 -28.02 0.38 -65.07
C SER A 194 -29.21 1.29 -64.73
N LYS A 195 -29.85 1.81 -65.78
CA LYS A 195 -31.18 2.43 -65.68
C LYS A 195 -32.21 1.37 -65.30
N THR A 196 -32.50 1.22 -64.02
CA THR A 196 -33.81 0.70 -63.58
C THR A 196 -34.82 1.82 -63.78
N LYS A 197 -35.65 1.68 -64.81
CA LYS A 197 -36.81 2.54 -65.09
C LYS A 197 -37.67 2.67 -63.82
N LEU A 198 -37.63 3.82 -63.16
CA LEU A 198 -38.69 4.24 -62.26
C LEU A 198 -39.82 4.83 -63.11
N GLN A 199 -41.02 4.37 -62.80
CA GLN A 199 -42.24 4.59 -63.58
C GLN A 199 -42.62 6.06 -63.65
N ASP A 200 -42.91 6.47 -64.88
CA ASP A 200 -43.46 7.74 -65.34
C ASP A 200 -44.92 7.92 -64.88
N ARG A 201 -45.18 8.03 -63.57
CA ARG A 201 -46.57 8.12 -63.06
C ARG A 201 -46.91 9.09 -61.93
N ASP A 202 -45.94 9.80 -61.34
CA ASP A 202 -46.21 10.72 -60.22
C ASP A 202 -45.74 12.17 -60.45
N LEU A 203 -45.59 12.59 -61.71
CA LEU A 203 -45.36 14.00 -62.04
C LEU A 203 -46.71 14.72 -62.19
N PRO A 204 -46.93 15.88 -61.51
CA PRO A 204 -48.13 16.68 -61.71
C PRO A 204 -48.36 16.99 -63.20
N ALA A 205 -49.61 16.97 -63.64
CA ALA A 205 -49.98 17.11 -65.05
C ALA A 205 -49.34 18.36 -65.68
N GLU A 206 -49.24 19.45 -64.91
CA GLU A 206 -48.67 20.73 -65.32
C GLU A 206 -47.15 20.67 -65.58
N VAL A 207 -46.44 19.76 -64.92
CA VAL A 207 -44.99 19.54 -65.15
C VAL A 207 -44.77 18.75 -66.43
N ARG A 208 -45.64 17.77 -66.69
CA ARG A 208 -45.63 16.97 -67.93
C ARG A 208 -46.02 17.80 -69.15
N ASP A 209 -46.99 18.69 -69.02
CA ASP A 209 -47.44 19.55 -70.12
C ASP A 209 -46.32 20.49 -70.59
N LEU A 210 -45.53 21.04 -69.66
CA LEU A 210 -44.35 21.85 -69.99
C LEU A 210 -43.24 21.03 -70.67
N GLU A 211 -42.98 19.81 -70.21
CA GLU A 211 -41.95 18.93 -70.80
C GLU A 211 -42.36 18.46 -72.20
N LEU A 212 -43.63 18.13 -72.42
CA LEU A 212 -44.18 17.82 -73.73
C LEU A 212 -44.15 19.01 -74.68
N TYR A 213 -44.44 20.22 -74.17
CA TYR A 213 -44.38 21.46 -74.96
C TYR A 213 -42.94 21.76 -75.41
N LEU A 214 -41.96 21.70 -74.50
CA LEU A 214 -40.55 21.90 -74.82
C LEU A 214 -40.00 20.85 -75.79
N ASN A 215 -40.41 19.59 -75.66
CA ASN A 215 -39.99 18.52 -76.56
C ASN A 215 -40.58 18.67 -77.98
N LYS A 216 -41.79 19.25 -78.13
CA LYS A 216 -42.42 19.48 -79.42
C LYS A 216 -41.92 20.73 -80.15
N THR A 217 -41.44 21.74 -79.42
CA THR A 217 -41.14 23.08 -79.95
C THR A 217 -39.65 23.40 -80.08
N GLY A 218 -38.78 22.39 -79.99
CA GLY A 218 -37.33 22.57 -80.22
C GLY A 218 -36.53 22.99 -78.99
N GLY A 219 -36.99 22.61 -77.79
CA GLY A 219 -36.24 22.76 -76.54
C GLY A 219 -36.37 24.13 -75.88
N SER A 220 -35.43 24.48 -75.01
CA SER A 220 -35.48 25.70 -74.18
C SER A 220 -35.38 27.01 -74.95
N SER A 221 -35.02 26.96 -76.24
CA SER A 221 -34.86 28.14 -77.11
C SER A 221 -35.83 28.12 -78.31
N GLY A 222 -36.84 27.25 -78.32
CA GLY A 222 -37.92 27.26 -79.32
C GLY A 222 -37.47 26.97 -80.76
N GLY A 223 -36.36 26.25 -80.93
CA GLY A 223 -35.75 26.01 -82.24
C GLY A 223 -34.90 27.16 -82.79
N TRP A 224 -34.77 28.27 -82.06
CA TRP A 224 -33.82 29.34 -82.37
C TRP A 224 -32.44 29.02 -81.79
N ASP A 225 -31.41 29.61 -82.39
CA ASP A 225 -30.08 29.57 -81.78
C ASP A 225 -30.07 30.37 -80.46
N GLN A 226 -29.10 30.04 -79.62
CA GLN A 226 -29.03 30.59 -78.27
C GLN A 226 -28.73 32.10 -78.25
N PHE A 227 -28.10 32.65 -79.29
CA PHE A 227 -27.75 34.06 -79.37
C PHE A 227 -28.96 34.90 -79.80
N ASP A 228 -29.67 34.46 -80.85
CA ASP A 228 -30.90 35.05 -81.34
C ASP A 228 -32.00 35.00 -80.27
N HIS A 229 -32.13 33.87 -79.57
CA HIS A 229 -33.09 33.75 -78.46
C HIS A 229 -32.75 34.70 -77.29
N GLN A 230 -31.47 34.88 -76.96
CA GLN A 230 -31.05 35.82 -75.92
C GLN A 230 -31.25 37.28 -76.32
N ALA A 231 -30.99 37.63 -77.58
CA ALA A 231 -31.28 38.96 -78.13
C ALA A 231 -32.79 39.23 -78.06
N PHE A 232 -33.62 38.25 -78.46
CA PHE A 232 -35.07 38.30 -78.32
C PHE A 232 -35.50 38.53 -76.86
N ILE A 233 -35.00 37.74 -75.89
CA ILE A 233 -35.36 37.91 -74.47
C ILE A 233 -35.00 39.31 -73.95
N LYS A 234 -33.82 39.84 -74.31
CA LYS A 234 -33.38 41.18 -73.86
C LYS A 234 -34.34 42.27 -74.34
N VAL A 235 -34.77 42.21 -75.60
CA VAL A 235 -35.75 43.16 -76.15
C VAL A 235 -37.14 42.91 -75.56
N TRP A 236 -37.55 41.65 -75.40
CA TRP A 236 -38.83 41.27 -74.80
C TRP A 236 -39.02 41.82 -73.37
N ILE A 237 -37.99 41.67 -72.52
CA ILE A 237 -38.00 42.18 -71.14
C ILE A 237 -38.07 43.71 -71.12
N LYS A 238 -37.33 44.39 -72.02
CA LYS A 238 -37.31 45.86 -72.13
C LYS A 238 -38.70 46.43 -72.46
N PHE A 239 -39.47 45.74 -73.29
CA PHE A 239 -40.80 46.18 -73.73
C PHE A 239 -41.97 45.50 -73.01
N ARG A 240 -41.71 44.60 -72.05
CA ARG A 240 -42.71 43.84 -71.28
C ARG A 240 -43.80 43.19 -72.16
N GLY A 241 -43.43 42.72 -73.35
CA GLY A 241 -44.37 42.07 -74.29
C GLY A 241 -45.38 43.00 -74.98
N GLN A 242 -45.14 44.31 -75.05
CA GLN A 242 -45.98 45.22 -75.83
C GLN A 242 -45.69 45.13 -77.34
N PRO A 243 -46.69 45.32 -78.24
CA PRO A 243 -46.52 45.14 -79.69
C PRO A 243 -45.43 46.00 -80.34
N ALA A 244 -45.03 47.10 -79.68
CA ALA A 244 -43.91 47.94 -80.09
C ALA A 244 -42.55 47.22 -80.10
N TYR A 245 -42.43 46.07 -79.40
CA TYR A 245 -41.19 45.29 -79.37
C TYR A 245 -40.82 44.71 -80.74
N ARG A 246 -41.78 44.43 -81.63
CA ARG A 246 -41.52 43.76 -82.92
C ARG A 246 -40.61 44.59 -83.83
N LYS A 247 -40.86 45.90 -83.88
CA LYS A 247 -40.05 46.86 -84.64
C LYS A 247 -38.62 46.99 -84.11
N GLU A 248 -38.47 46.94 -82.78
CA GLU A 248 -37.16 46.98 -82.13
C GLU A 248 -36.42 45.63 -82.28
N ALA A 249 -37.11 44.49 -82.13
CA ALA A 249 -36.51 43.16 -82.21
C ALA A 249 -35.89 42.89 -83.58
N LYS A 250 -36.50 43.39 -84.66
CA LYS A 250 -35.97 43.32 -86.02
C LYS A 250 -34.62 44.01 -86.20
N LEU A 251 -34.32 45.04 -85.39
CA LEU A 251 -33.02 45.73 -85.43
C LEU A 251 -31.89 44.87 -84.84
N TYR A 252 -32.22 44.03 -83.86
CA TYR A 252 -31.26 43.15 -83.18
C TYR A 252 -31.21 41.73 -83.77
N LEU A 253 -32.15 41.39 -84.67
CA LEU A 253 -32.26 40.10 -85.34
C LEU A 253 -32.37 40.27 -86.87
N PRO A 254 -31.28 40.64 -87.57
CA PRO A 254 -31.32 40.95 -89.00
C PRO A 254 -31.60 39.72 -89.89
N SER A 255 -31.38 38.52 -89.35
CA SER A 255 -31.51 37.23 -90.03
C SER A 255 -32.94 36.65 -90.00
N LYS A 256 -33.87 37.26 -89.25
CA LYS A 256 -35.21 36.74 -89.00
C LYS A 256 -36.29 37.63 -89.60
N THR A 257 -37.34 37.02 -90.14
CA THR A 257 -38.49 37.79 -90.64
C THR A 257 -39.40 38.23 -89.51
N GLU A 258 -40.27 39.20 -89.78
CA GLU A 258 -41.18 39.75 -88.76
C GLU A 258 -42.21 38.70 -88.32
N GLU A 259 -42.59 37.81 -89.23
CA GLU A 259 -43.47 36.66 -88.99
C GLU A 259 -42.79 35.60 -88.11
N GLU A 260 -41.50 35.34 -88.30
CA GLU A 260 -40.74 34.42 -87.44
C GLU A 260 -40.61 34.95 -86.01
N ILE A 261 -40.41 36.26 -85.86
CA ILE A 261 -40.33 36.93 -84.54
C ILE A 261 -41.69 36.89 -83.81
N GLU A 262 -42.80 36.99 -84.55
CA GLU A 262 -44.16 36.87 -84.00
C GLU A 262 -44.46 35.43 -83.53
N GLN A 263 -44.13 34.42 -84.33
CA GLN A 263 -44.29 33.01 -83.94
C GLN A 263 -43.46 32.67 -82.70
N HIS A 264 -42.25 33.21 -82.59
CA HIS A 264 -41.39 32.99 -81.42
C HIS A 264 -41.91 33.72 -80.17
N GLU A 265 -42.59 34.85 -80.34
CA GLU A 265 -43.30 35.53 -79.25
C GLU A 265 -44.47 34.70 -78.73
N GLU A 266 -45.31 34.17 -79.62
CA GLU A 266 -46.44 33.34 -79.22
C GLU A 266 -45.94 32.09 -78.47
N TRP A 267 -44.88 31.47 -78.97
CA TRP A 267 -44.19 30.37 -78.29
C TRP A 267 -43.68 30.77 -76.90
N TYR A 268 -42.99 31.90 -76.79
CA TYR A 268 -42.41 32.34 -75.52
C TYR A 268 -43.47 32.72 -74.48
N ARG A 269 -44.60 33.29 -74.91
CA ARG A 269 -45.77 33.58 -74.04
C ARG A 269 -46.34 32.29 -73.45
N GLU A 270 -46.54 31.26 -74.28
CA GLU A 270 -47.06 29.96 -73.82
C GLU A 270 -46.04 29.23 -72.93
N LEU A 271 -44.74 29.36 -73.22
CA LEU A 271 -43.68 28.82 -72.38
C LEU A 271 -43.70 29.44 -70.97
N ILE A 272 -43.83 30.77 -70.86
CA ILE A 272 -43.93 31.46 -69.56
C ILE A 272 -45.17 30.98 -68.79
N HIS A 273 -46.32 30.88 -69.46
CA HIS A 273 -47.57 30.42 -68.86
C HIS A 273 -47.44 29.01 -68.26
N LEU A 274 -46.84 28.08 -69.01
CA LEU A 274 -46.60 26.71 -68.55
C LEU A 274 -45.54 26.64 -67.43
N GLN A 275 -44.51 27.48 -67.47
CA GLN A 275 -43.52 27.59 -66.39
C GLN A 275 -44.14 28.12 -65.09
N ASP A 276 -45.07 29.07 -65.17
CA ASP A 276 -45.74 29.61 -63.99
C ASP A 276 -46.74 28.61 -63.40
N LYS A 277 -47.48 27.87 -64.23
CA LYS A 277 -48.31 26.73 -63.78
C LYS A 277 -47.47 25.66 -63.05
N LYS A 278 -46.28 25.32 -63.57
CA LYS A 278 -45.34 24.42 -62.89
C LYS A 278 -44.89 24.97 -61.53
N LYS A 279 -44.54 26.25 -61.43
CA LYS A 279 -44.15 26.88 -60.16
C LYS A 279 -45.27 26.84 -59.13
N GLU A 280 -46.51 27.10 -59.55
CA GLU A 280 -47.67 27.02 -58.65
C GLU A 280 -47.95 25.59 -58.17
N ALA A 281 -47.88 24.60 -59.05
CA ALA A 281 -48.04 23.19 -58.68
C ALA A 281 -47.00 22.76 -57.63
N ILE A 282 -45.73 23.18 -57.80
CA ILE A 282 -44.65 22.92 -56.83
C ILE A 282 -44.92 23.63 -55.50
N ARG A 283 -45.40 24.88 -55.51
CA ARG A 283 -45.76 25.60 -54.27
C ARG A 283 -46.89 24.89 -53.52
N ARG A 284 -47.95 24.49 -54.22
CA ARG A 284 -49.08 23.73 -53.63
C ARG A 284 -48.60 22.40 -53.03
N TRP A 285 -47.76 21.67 -53.74
CA TRP A 285 -47.18 20.41 -53.25
C TRP A 285 -46.30 20.59 -52.00
N ARG A 286 -45.45 21.63 -51.98
CA ARG A 286 -44.61 21.96 -50.81
C ARG A 286 -45.45 22.35 -49.60
N ALA A 287 -46.48 23.17 -49.78
CA ALA A 287 -47.39 23.56 -48.71
C ALA A 287 -48.15 22.36 -48.13
N GLY A 288 -48.66 21.47 -48.98
CA GLY A 288 -49.34 20.24 -48.53
C GLY A 288 -48.42 19.30 -47.74
N ARG A 289 -47.17 19.12 -48.19
CA ARG A 289 -46.18 18.31 -47.45
C ARG A 289 -45.78 18.91 -46.11
N GLN A 290 -45.78 20.23 -46.01
CA GLN A 290 -45.46 20.92 -44.76
C GLN A 290 -46.59 20.78 -43.73
N MET A 291 -47.84 20.96 -44.14
CA MET A 291 -49.00 20.69 -43.28
C MET A 291 -49.08 19.22 -42.83
N GLU A 292 -48.77 18.27 -43.72
CA GLU A 292 -48.74 16.84 -43.37
C GLU A 292 -47.65 16.54 -42.32
N ARG A 293 -46.48 17.19 -42.41
CA ARG A 293 -45.41 17.07 -41.41
C ARG A 293 -45.82 17.69 -40.08
N GLU A 294 -46.42 18.87 -40.09
CA GLU A 294 -46.87 19.57 -38.88
C GLU A 294 -47.97 18.76 -38.16
N SER A 295 -48.91 18.17 -38.89
CA SER A 295 -49.94 17.28 -38.32
C SER A 295 -49.35 15.99 -37.71
N ARG A 296 -48.36 15.37 -38.37
CA ARG A 296 -47.66 14.20 -37.82
C ARG A 296 -46.86 14.55 -36.57
N MET A 297 -46.19 15.71 -36.55
CA MET A 297 -45.45 16.19 -35.39
C MET A 297 -46.38 16.44 -34.20
N GLN A 298 -47.53 17.08 -34.42
CA GLN A 298 -48.53 17.31 -33.37
C GLN A 298 -49.09 15.98 -32.81
N SER A 299 -49.43 15.03 -33.67
CA SER A 299 -49.92 13.71 -33.24
C SER A 299 -48.86 12.91 -32.46
N GLN A 300 -47.58 13.03 -32.85
CA GLN A 300 -46.47 12.39 -32.15
C GLN A 300 -46.19 13.07 -30.80
N GLU A 301 -46.30 14.39 -30.71
CA GLU A 301 -46.13 15.16 -29.48
C GLU A 301 -47.26 14.88 -28.47
N GLU A 302 -48.50 14.70 -28.93
CA GLU A 302 -49.64 14.30 -28.10
C GLU A 302 -49.48 12.88 -27.53
N MET A 303 -49.01 11.93 -28.35
CA MET A 303 -48.69 10.57 -27.89
C MET A 303 -47.56 10.55 -26.86
N GLU A 304 -46.49 11.33 -27.08
CA GLU A 304 -45.37 11.40 -26.13
C GLU A 304 -45.79 12.09 -24.82
N LYS A 305 -46.62 13.14 -24.87
CA LYS A 305 -47.22 13.75 -23.67
C LYS A 305 -48.09 12.77 -22.89
N ALA A 306 -48.88 11.94 -23.56
CA ALA A 306 -49.69 10.90 -22.92
C ALA A 306 -48.81 9.83 -22.23
N LYS A 307 -47.78 9.32 -22.91
CA LYS A 307 -46.80 8.38 -22.33
C LYS A 307 -46.05 8.99 -21.15
N HIS A 308 -45.71 10.28 -21.22
CA HIS A 308 -44.99 10.96 -20.15
C HIS A 308 -45.86 11.15 -18.90
N LYS A 309 -47.17 11.41 -19.06
CA LYS A 309 -48.13 11.43 -17.94
C LYS A 309 -48.32 10.06 -17.31
N GLU A 310 -48.42 9.01 -18.12
CA GLU A 310 -48.55 7.63 -17.63
C GLU A 310 -47.30 7.18 -16.86
N LYS A 311 -46.10 7.45 -17.39
CA LYS A 311 -44.82 7.17 -16.70
C LYS A 311 -44.68 7.97 -15.40
N ALA A 312 -45.11 9.23 -15.38
CA ALA A 312 -45.09 10.06 -14.17
C ALA A 312 -46.02 9.48 -13.09
N ALA A 313 -47.22 9.02 -13.46
CA ALA A 313 -48.16 8.38 -12.54
C ALA A 313 -47.61 7.06 -11.97
N ILE A 314 -46.98 6.22 -12.80
CA ILE A 314 -46.33 4.98 -12.37
C ILE A 314 -45.17 5.27 -11.40
N MET A 315 -44.35 6.27 -11.71
CA MET A 315 -43.21 6.66 -10.88
C MET A 315 -43.66 7.22 -9.52
N GLN A 316 -44.74 8.00 -9.50
CA GLN A 316 -45.33 8.51 -8.26
C GLN A 316 -45.93 7.39 -7.40
N ALA A 317 -46.60 6.42 -8.01
CA ALA A 317 -47.10 5.23 -7.31
C ALA A 317 -45.97 4.36 -6.74
N GLN A 318 -44.87 4.17 -7.49
CA GLN A 318 -43.68 3.47 -7.01
C GLN A 318 -42.99 4.21 -5.85
N ARG A 319 -42.96 5.54 -5.89
CA ARG A 319 -42.38 6.36 -4.83
C ARG A 319 -43.18 6.25 -3.52
N LEU A 320 -44.51 6.28 -3.59
CA LEU A 320 -45.37 6.10 -2.42
C LEU A 320 -45.19 4.71 -1.80
N LYS A 321 -45.13 3.66 -2.63
CA LYS A 321 -44.89 2.29 -2.17
C LYS A 321 -43.50 2.13 -1.52
N ALA A 322 -42.48 2.77 -2.08
CA ALA A 322 -41.14 2.77 -1.50
C ALA A 322 -41.06 3.54 -0.17
N GLU A 323 -41.83 4.63 -0.02
CA GLU A 323 -41.94 5.36 1.24
C GLU A 323 -42.64 4.54 2.32
N GLU A 324 -43.70 3.81 1.98
CA GLU A 324 -44.37 2.87 2.90
C GLU A 324 -43.43 1.74 3.34
N GLU A 325 -42.75 1.08 2.40
CA GLU A 325 -41.77 0.03 2.71
C GLU A 325 -40.62 0.55 3.58
N LYS A 326 -40.18 1.79 3.36
CA LYS A 326 -39.15 2.46 4.18
C LYS A 326 -39.67 2.74 5.59
N ARG A 327 -40.94 3.15 5.75
CA ARG A 327 -41.57 3.35 7.07
C ARG A 327 -41.71 2.04 7.83
N GLU A 328 -42.12 0.96 7.17
CA GLU A 328 -42.20 -0.37 7.79
C GLU A 328 -40.83 -0.88 8.24
N LYS A 329 -39.80 -0.76 7.38
CA LYS A 329 -38.42 -1.12 7.74
C LYS A 329 -37.88 -0.26 8.89
N ALA A 330 -38.21 1.03 8.93
CA ALA A 330 -37.82 1.91 10.03
C ALA A 330 -38.46 1.48 11.35
N LEU A 331 -39.75 1.10 11.32
CA LEU A 331 -40.45 0.58 12.50
C LEU A 331 -39.88 -0.76 12.98
N GLN A 332 -39.54 -1.66 12.04
CA GLN A 332 -38.86 -2.91 12.36
C GLN A 332 -37.46 -2.68 12.95
N LEU A 333 -36.71 -1.73 12.40
CA LEU A 333 -35.40 -1.36 12.92
C LEU A 333 -35.50 -0.74 14.33
N GLU A 334 -36.52 0.06 14.61
CA GLU A 334 -36.75 0.63 15.94
C GLU A 334 -37.12 -0.46 16.97
N LYS A 335 -37.97 -1.43 16.58
CA LYS A 335 -38.26 -2.61 17.41
C LYS A 335 -37.00 -3.43 17.69
N TRP A 336 -36.21 -3.73 16.66
CA TRP A 336 -34.94 -4.45 16.80
C TRP A 336 -33.95 -3.69 17.69
N LYS A 337 -33.84 -2.36 17.57
CA LYS A 337 -32.99 -1.54 18.43
C LYS A 337 -33.41 -1.62 19.90
N LYS A 338 -34.71 -1.58 20.20
CA LYS A 338 -35.23 -1.73 21.57
C LYS A 338 -34.93 -3.13 22.12
N GLU A 339 -35.10 -4.18 21.32
CA GLU A 339 -34.74 -5.55 21.72
C GLU A 339 -33.23 -5.73 21.96
N GLN A 340 -32.38 -5.13 21.12
CA GLN A 340 -30.92 -5.14 21.35
C GLN A 340 -30.54 -4.38 22.62
N GLN A 341 -31.16 -3.23 22.88
CA GLN A 341 -30.90 -2.45 24.08
C GLN A 341 -31.28 -3.22 25.34
N MET A 342 -32.45 -3.86 25.37
CA MET A 342 -32.87 -4.72 26.48
C MET A 342 -31.90 -5.90 26.69
N ARG A 343 -31.41 -6.53 25.61
CA ARG A 343 -30.42 -7.61 25.72
C ARG A 343 -29.08 -7.14 26.28
N VAL A 344 -28.60 -5.95 25.87
CA VAL A 344 -27.37 -5.38 26.41
C VAL A 344 -27.54 -5.05 27.89
N GLU A 345 -28.68 -4.48 28.28
CA GLU A 345 -28.99 -4.19 29.69
C GLU A 345 -29.08 -5.48 30.52
N GLU A 346 -29.68 -6.55 30.01
CA GLU A 346 -29.69 -7.88 30.66
C GLU A 346 -28.27 -8.47 30.80
N GLU A 347 -27.45 -8.41 29.74
CA GLU A 347 -26.06 -8.88 29.77
C GLU A 347 -25.20 -8.06 30.76
N GLU A 348 -25.42 -6.75 30.88
CA GLU A 348 -24.76 -5.89 31.87
C GLU A 348 -25.18 -6.23 33.30
N GLN A 349 -26.47 -6.44 33.55
CA GLN A 349 -26.97 -6.90 34.85
C GLN A 349 -26.37 -8.26 35.23
N GLN A 350 -26.28 -9.18 34.27
CA GLN A 350 -25.71 -10.50 34.49
C GLN A 350 -24.21 -10.43 34.80
N ARG A 351 -23.45 -9.60 34.09
CA ARG A 351 -22.03 -9.33 34.40
C ARG A 351 -21.85 -8.73 35.78
N LEU A 352 -22.72 -7.80 36.19
CA LEU A 352 -22.66 -7.18 37.52
C LEU A 352 -22.89 -8.23 38.62
N VAL A 353 -23.87 -9.12 38.44
CA VAL A 353 -24.14 -10.22 39.37
C VAL A 353 -22.98 -11.21 39.43
N GLU A 354 -22.41 -11.59 38.29
CA GLU A 354 -21.24 -12.48 38.21
C GLU A 354 -20.02 -11.87 38.89
N GLU A 355 -19.76 -10.59 38.70
CA GLU A 355 -18.64 -9.87 39.34
C GLU A 355 -18.84 -9.79 40.86
N ILE A 356 -20.06 -9.51 41.33
CA ILE A 356 -20.40 -9.55 42.77
C ILE A 356 -20.17 -10.96 43.35
N GLN A 357 -20.58 -12.01 42.63
CA GLN A 357 -20.35 -13.39 43.07
C GLN A 357 -18.86 -13.75 43.10
N LYS A 358 -18.09 -13.33 42.09
CA LYS A 358 -16.64 -13.54 42.03
C LYS A 358 -15.92 -12.83 43.18
N GLN A 359 -16.31 -11.60 43.49
CA GLN A 359 -15.77 -10.87 44.64
C GLN A 359 -16.10 -11.52 45.98
N LYS A 360 -17.31 -12.09 46.13
CA LYS A 360 -17.68 -12.88 47.31
C LYS A 360 -16.81 -14.13 47.46
N ARG A 361 -16.66 -14.92 46.38
CA ARG A 361 -15.80 -16.12 46.38
C ARG A 361 -14.35 -15.78 46.70
N ALA A 362 -13.80 -14.72 46.11
CA ALA A 362 -12.43 -14.27 46.37
C ALA A 362 -12.22 -13.74 47.80
N LYS A 363 -13.25 -13.14 48.43
CA LYS A 363 -13.19 -12.76 49.85
C LYS A 363 -13.21 -13.99 50.75
N GLU A 364 -14.05 -14.97 50.45
CA GLU A 364 -14.15 -16.20 51.23
C GLU A 364 -12.87 -17.05 51.12
N GLU A 365 -12.28 -17.14 49.93
CA GLU A 365 -11.02 -17.85 49.71
C GLU A 365 -9.85 -17.18 50.44
N ARG A 366 -9.78 -15.84 50.43
CA ARG A 366 -8.78 -15.10 51.23
C ARG A 366 -8.94 -15.35 52.73
N ARG A 367 -10.18 -15.42 53.22
CA ARG A 367 -10.46 -15.77 54.62
C ARG A 367 -9.95 -17.19 54.95
N ARG A 368 -10.23 -18.18 54.08
CA ARG A 368 -9.75 -19.55 54.26
C ARG A 368 -8.22 -19.64 54.22
N GLN A 369 -7.56 -18.89 53.33
CA GLN A 369 -6.10 -18.82 53.27
C GLN A 369 -5.50 -18.22 54.56
N LEU A 370 -6.13 -17.20 55.14
CA LEU A 370 -5.74 -16.63 56.43
C LEU A 370 -5.92 -17.63 57.59
N GLU A 371 -7.04 -18.34 57.64
CA GLU A 371 -7.29 -19.38 58.64
C GLU A 371 -6.25 -20.51 58.57
N VAL A 372 -5.95 -21.02 57.36
CA VAL A 372 -4.89 -22.04 57.15
C VAL A 372 -3.51 -21.50 57.54
N LYS A 373 -3.20 -20.25 57.20
CA LYS A 373 -1.92 -19.62 57.56
C LYS A 373 -1.74 -19.53 59.08
N LEU A 374 -2.78 -19.13 59.82
CA LEU A 374 -2.75 -19.06 61.28
C LEU A 374 -2.52 -20.45 61.90
N ILE A 375 -3.19 -21.48 61.38
CA ILE A 375 -3.01 -22.87 61.84
C ILE A 375 -1.57 -23.34 61.58
N ILE A 376 -1.01 -23.06 60.41
CA ILE A 376 0.38 -23.43 60.09
C ILE A 376 1.38 -22.68 60.98
N GLU A 377 1.15 -21.38 61.23
CA GLU A 377 2.01 -20.59 62.13
C GLU A 377 1.98 -21.11 63.57
N GLU A 378 0.81 -21.53 64.07
CA GLU A 378 0.66 -22.13 65.39
C GLU A 378 1.35 -23.49 65.50
N GLN A 379 1.18 -24.36 64.50
CA GLN A 379 1.88 -25.65 64.42
C GLN A 379 3.40 -25.50 64.36
N LEU A 380 3.90 -24.50 63.61
CA LEU A 380 5.33 -24.18 63.55
C LEU A 380 5.84 -23.56 64.86
N ARG A 381 4.99 -22.90 65.65
CA ARG A 381 5.37 -22.39 66.98
C ARG A 381 5.51 -23.53 67.98
N LEU A 382 4.51 -24.42 68.05
CA LEU A 382 4.52 -25.59 68.92
C LEU A 382 5.72 -26.51 68.63
N LYS A 383 6.01 -26.77 67.35
CA LYS A 383 7.17 -27.57 66.95
C LYS A 383 8.50 -26.94 67.39
N ARG A 384 8.62 -25.61 67.34
CA ARG A 384 9.82 -24.90 67.82
C ARG A 384 9.97 -24.98 69.34
N GLU A 385 8.86 -24.88 70.07
CA GLU A 385 8.84 -25.04 71.53
C GLU A 385 9.26 -26.46 71.94
N GLU A 386 8.75 -27.49 71.25
CA GLU A 386 9.14 -28.89 71.47
C GLU A 386 10.64 -29.13 71.18
N GLU A 387 11.15 -28.62 70.06
CA GLU A 387 12.57 -28.73 69.68
C GLU A 387 13.47 -28.03 70.72
N GLU A 388 13.06 -26.88 71.26
CA GLU A 388 13.78 -26.18 72.32
C GLU A 388 13.79 -26.94 73.65
N GLU A 389 12.66 -27.54 74.05
CA GLU A 389 12.58 -28.37 75.25
C GLU A 389 13.46 -29.62 75.12
N GLU A 390 13.45 -30.27 73.96
CA GLU A 390 14.30 -31.44 73.70
C GLU A 390 15.79 -31.06 73.78
N GLN A 391 16.18 -29.89 73.24
CA GLN A 391 17.53 -29.39 73.38
C GLN A 391 17.91 -29.04 74.83
N ARG A 392 16.98 -28.53 75.63
CA ARG A 392 17.23 -28.28 77.07
C ARG A 392 17.42 -29.59 77.82
N ARG A 393 16.62 -30.61 77.52
CA ARG A 393 16.76 -31.95 78.12
C ARG A 393 18.10 -32.59 77.77
N LYS A 394 18.50 -32.55 76.49
CA LYS A 394 19.82 -33.05 76.06
C LYS A 394 20.98 -32.33 76.77
N ARG A 395 20.92 -30.99 76.88
CA ARG A 395 21.92 -30.21 77.62
C ARG A 395 21.99 -30.56 79.11
N GLN A 396 20.86 -30.82 79.75
CA GLN A 396 20.83 -31.25 81.15
C GLN A 396 21.39 -32.66 81.32
N GLU A 397 21.14 -33.57 80.38
CA GLU A 397 21.63 -34.93 80.39
C GLU A 397 23.15 -34.98 80.16
N GLU A 398 23.66 -34.23 79.19
CA GLU A 398 25.10 -34.05 78.96
C GLU A 398 25.80 -33.48 80.20
N MET A 399 25.22 -32.47 80.86
CA MET A 399 25.77 -31.91 82.10
C MET A 399 25.85 -32.94 83.22
N ARG A 400 24.82 -33.78 83.39
CA ARG A 400 24.82 -34.87 84.39
C ARG A 400 25.90 -35.91 84.09
N GLU A 401 26.01 -36.33 82.84
CA GLU A 401 27.01 -37.31 82.42
C GLU A 401 28.44 -36.77 82.61
N THR A 402 28.66 -35.49 82.29
CA THR A 402 29.96 -34.84 82.48
C THR A 402 30.33 -34.73 83.96
N GLU A 403 29.35 -34.43 84.83
CA GLU A 403 29.56 -34.38 86.28
C GLU A 403 29.84 -35.76 86.87
N GLU A 404 29.18 -36.81 86.38
CA GLU A 404 29.41 -38.19 86.80
C GLU A 404 30.82 -38.67 86.39
N ARG A 405 31.23 -38.42 85.13
CA ARG A 405 32.60 -38.68 84.67
C ARG A 405 33.64 -37.93 85.51
N ARG A 406 33.37 -36.68 85.90
CA ARG A 406 34.24 -35.91 86.80
C ARG A 406 34.35 -36.54 88.19
N ARG A 407 33.25 -37.06 88.75
CA ARG A 407 33.25 -37.77 90.04
C ARG A 407 34.04 -39.08 89.96
N GLU A 408 33.93 -39.83 88.86
CA GLU A 408 34.72 -41.04 88.62
C GLU A 408 36.21 -40.75 88.47
N ALA A 409 36.57 -39.72 87.71
CA ALA A 409 37.97 -39.28 87.58
C ALA A 409 38.54 -38.86 88.95
N THR A 410 37.76 -38.16 89.78
CA THR A 410 38.17 -37.77 91.14
C THR A 410 38.40 -38.99 92.04
N ARG A 411 37.55 -40.02 91.93
CA ARG A 411 37.73 -41.30 92.63
C ARG A 411 38.99 -42.03 92.14
N GLY A 412 39.27 -41.98 90.84
CA GLY A 412 40.48 -42.54 90.23
C GLY A 412 41.76 -41.87 90.74
N ILE A 413 41.79 -40.54 90.79
CA ILE A 413 42.92 -39.75 91.31
C ILE A 413 43.19 -40.05 92.78
N LYS A 414 42.14 -40.19 93.60
CA LYS A 414 42.29 -40.51 95.03
C LYS A 414 42.96 -41.87 95.24
N LYS A 415 42.55 -42.90 94.50
CA LYS A 415 43.18 -44.23 94.52
C LYS A 415 44.63 -44.20 94.02
N PHE A 416 44.94 -43.33 93.05
CA PHE A 416 46.30 -43.19 92.53
C PHE A 416 47.22 -42.53 93.56
N ASN A 417 46.76 -41.47 94.22
CA ASN A 417 47.49 -40.80 95.30
C ASN A 417 47.73 -41.74 96.51
N GLU A 418 46.75 -42.55 96.90
CA GLU A 418 46.91 -43.54 97.97
C GLU A 418 47.97 -44.59 97.60
N ARG A 419 47.97 -45.05 96.35
CA ARG A 419 48.94 -46.04 95.85
C ARG A 419 50.35 -45.47 95.75
N ASP A 420 50.49 -44.21 95.35
CA ASP A 420 51.78 -43.54 95.28
C ASP A 420 52.31 -43.16 96.66
N LEU A 421 51.45 -42.78 97.61
CA LEU A 421 51.83 -42.60 99.02
C LEU A 421 52.38 -43.91 99.61
N HIS A 422 51.71 -45.03 99.38
CA HIS A 422 52.17 -46.35 99.84
C HIS A 422 53.51 -46.77 99.20
N LYS A 423 53.78 -46.40 97.95
CA LYS A 423 55.09 -46.62 97.30
C LYS A 423 56.18 -45.73 97.89
N VAL A 424 55.84 -44.48 98.24
CA VAL A 424 56.79 -43.55 98.88
C VAL A 424 57.13 -44.04 100.28
N GLU A 425 56.14 -44.49 101.05
CA GLU A 425 56.35 -45.11 102.38
C GLU A 425 57.20 -46.38 102.29
N ALA A 426 56.92 -47.28 101.34
CA ALA A 426 57.73 -48.48 101.12
C ALA A 426 59.19 -48.14 100.79
N LYS A 427 59.43 -47.14 99.92
CA LYS A 427 60.78 -46.65 99.61
C LYS A 427 61.46 -45.99 100.80
N PHE A 428 60.71 -45.34 101.69
CA PHE A 428 61.25 -44.76 102.92
C PHE A 428 61.76 -45.84 103.87
N TYR A 429 61.00 -46.93 104.06
CA TYR A 429 61.43 -48.10 104.85
C TYR A 429 62.63 -48.81 104.21
N GLU A 430 62.63 -48.98 102.89
CA GLU A 430 63.74 -49.60 102.16
C GLU A 430 65.04 -48.78 102.31
N LYS A 431 64.93 -47.45 102.28
CA LYS A 431 66.06 -46.53 102.50
C LYS A 431 66.55 -46.52 103.94
N GLN A 432 65.67 -46.67 104.93
CA GLN A 432 66.04 -46.87 106.33
C GLN A 432 66.86 -48.16 106.51
N MET A 433 66.39 -49.27 105.92
CA MET A 433 67.09 -50.55 105.96
C MET A 433 68.46 -50.49 105.26
N GLN A 434 68.54 -49.81 104.11
CA GLN A 434 69.82 -49.57 103.43
C GLN A 434 70.77 -48.70 104.24
N LYS A 435 70.26 -47.68 104.94
CA LYS A 435 71.08 -46.84 105.83
C LYS A 435 71.62 -47.65 107.02
N GLN A 436 70.80 -48.52 107.59
CA GLN A 436 71.22 -49.44 108.65
C GLN A 436 72.27 -50.45 108.16
N GLN A 437 72.09 -51.00 106.95
CA GLN A 437 73.08 -51.86 106.30
C GLN A 437 74.39 -51.13 105.99
N GLU A 438 74.33 -49.86 105.56
CA GLU A 438 75.52 -49.05 105.27
C GLU A 438 76.22 -48.61 106.56
N GLU A 439 75.50 -48.34 107.65
CA GLU A 439 76.07 -48.11 108.98
C GLU A 439 76.76 -49.37 109.53
N ASP A 440 76.16 -50.55 109.36
CA ASP A 440 76.79 -51.84 109.69
C ASP A 440 78.00 -52.13 108.80
N ARG A 441 77.93 -51.76 107.51
CA ARG A 441 79.05 -51.85 106.57
C ARG A 441 80.17 -50.89 106.96
N GLN A 442 79.86 -49.67 107.37
CA GLN A 442 80.82 -48.69 107.88
C GLN A 442 81.44 -49.15 109.21
N ARG A 443 80.69 -49.78 110.12
CA ARG A 443 81.25 -50.41 111.33
C ARG A 443 82.20 -51.56 111.00
N ARG A 444 81.87 -52.39 109.99
CA ARG A 444 82.75 -53.46 109.48
C ARG A 444 83.99 -52.94 108.74
N ILE A 445 83.90 -51.77 108.10
CA ILE A 445 85.02 -51.10 107.43
C ILE A 445 85.92 -50.41 108.45
N VAL A 446 85.37 -49.79 109.50
CA VAL A 446 86.15 -49.20 110.61
C VAL A 446 86.88 -50.28 111.43
N SER A 447 86.35 -51.49 111.56
CA SER A 447 87.09 -52.60 112.18
C SER A 447 88.20 -53.17 111.29
N ARG A 448 88.03 -53.12 109.96
CA ARG A 448 89.06 -53.56 108.99
C ARG A 448 90.14 -52.51 108.71
N LEU A 449 89.87 -51.21 108.90
CA LEU A 449 90.83 -50.12 108.69
C LEU A 449 91.77 -49.85 109.89
N ARG A 450 91.67 -50.63 110.98
CA ARG A 450 92.69 -50.69 112.04
C ARG A 450 93.81 -51.71 111.78
N GLU A 451 93.71 -52.48 110.70
CA GLU A 451 94.65 -53.53 110.37
C GLU A 451 95.08 -53.39 108.90
N LYS A 452 96.24 -52.74 108.72
CA LYS A 452 97.09 -52.63 107.51
C LYS A 452 97.08 -51.28 106.78
N MET A 453 98.23 -50.66 106.98
CA MET A 453 98.84 -49.51 106.34
C MET A 453 99.27 -49.84 104.89
N GLU A 454 99.41 -48.76 104.11
CA GLU A 454 100.25 -48.59 102.91
C GLU A 454 99.79 -49.04 101.51
N SER A 455 99.38 -48.01 100.76
CA SER A 455 100.04 -47.53 99.53
C SER A 455 99.55 -48.01 98.14
N HIS A 456 99.54 -46.99 97.28
CA HIS A 456 99.69 -46.96 95.82
C HIS A 456 98.45 -47.04 94.91
N VAL A 457 98.08 -45.85 94.40
CA VAL A 457 97.20 -45.58 93.26
C VAL A 457 98.04 -45.56 91.99
N SER A 458 97.66 -46.36 90.98
CA SER A 458 98.17 -46.22 89.61
C SER A 458 97.18 -45.38 88.77
N ARG A 459 97.65 -44.27 88.22
CA ARG A 459 96.93 -43.38 87.30
C ARG A 459 97.25 -43.77 85.86
N ASP A 460 96.26 -44.29 85.12
CA ASP A 460 96.31 -44.51 83.68
C ASP A 460 95.97 -43.21 82.92
N PRO A 461 96.90 -42.61 82.16
CA PRO A 461 96.70 -41.35 81.43
C PRO A 461 95.81 -41.47 80.17
N SER A 462 95.28 -42.64 79.83
CA SER A 462 94.63 -42.89 78.53
C SER A 462 93.11 -42.66 78.52
N ARG A 463 92.53 -42.14 79.61
CA ARG A 463 91.06 -42.09 79.81
C ARG A 463 90.38 -40.81 79.31
N LEU A 464 91.13 -39.85 78.78
CA LEU A 464 90.64 -38.50 78.42
C LEU A 464 90.28 -38.28 76.95
N THR A 465 90.32 -39.32 76.09
CA THR A 465 90.04 -39.17 74.64
C THR A 465 89.08 -40.22 74.06
N ARG A 466 88.35 -40.98 74.90
CA ARG A 466 87.36 -41.97 74.42
C ARG A 466 85.92 -41.44 74.55
N PRO A 467 85.14 -41.38 73.46
CA PRO A 467 83.74 -40.99 73.51
C PRO A 467 82.92 -41.92 74.41
N THR A 468 81.99 -41.35 75.18
CA THR A 468 81.03 -42.09 76.00
C THR A 468 79.97 -42.77 75.14
N LYS A 469 79.49 -43.96 75.53
CA LYS A 469 78.45 -44.76 74.83
C LYS A 469 77.20 -43.98 74.38
N GLY A 470 76.84 -42.89 75.08
CA GLY A 470 75.73 -42.00 74.69
C GLY A 470 76.02 -41.04 73.52
N TRP A 471 77.25 -40.99 73.02
CA TRP A 471 77.65 -40.25 71.81
C TRP A 471 77.67 -41.18 70.59
N GLU A 472 78.02 -42.46 70.78
CA GLU A 472 77.96 -43.52 69.76
C GLU A 472 76.53 -43.89 69.33
N GLU A 473 75.51 -43.69 70.20
CA GLU A 473 74.10 -43.87 69.81
C GLU A 473 73.50 -42.66 69.06
N ARG A 474 74.11 -41.47 69.15
CA ARG A 474 73.61 -40.25 68.48
C ARG A 474 74.17 -40.04 67.07
N MET A 475 75.26 -40.73 66.70
CA MET A 475 75.93 -40.61 65.39
C MET A 475 75.58 -41.73 64.39
N LYS A 476 74.63 -42.63 64.71
CA LYS A 476 74.39 -43.83 63.89
C LYS A 476 73.35 -43.69 62.79
N ASN A 477 72.62 -42.57 62.64
CA ASN A 477 71.76 -42.32 61.48
C ASN A 477 71.61 -40.82 61.19
N ILE A 478 72.45 -40.29 60.29
CA ILE A 478 72.19 -39.07 59.52
C ILE A 478 72.44 -39.39 58.03
N GLY A 479 71.44 -39.13 57.18
CA GLY A 479 71.55 -39.10 55.71
C GLY A 479 70.16 -39.03 55.04
N PRO A 480 69.98 -38.29 53.93
CA PRO A 480 69.79 -36.84 53.99
C PRO A 480 68.47 -36.41 53.34
N SER A 481 67.39 -36.41 54.11
CA SER A 481 66.17 -35.65 53.81
C SER A 481 65.40 -35.47 55.11
N GLY A 482 65.28 -34.24 55.60
CA GLY A 482 64.66 -33.93 56.88
C GLY A 482 63.17 -34.28 56.90
N GLY A 483 62.81 -35.33 57.62
CA GLY A 483 61.43 -35.72 57.91
C GLY A 483 61.32 -36.29 59.32
N GLY A 484 60.59 -35.59 60.19
CA GLY A 484 60.11 -36.12 61.48
C GLY A 484 58.79 -36.87 61.32
N PRO A 485 58.36 -37.68 62.31
CA PRO A 485 57.24 -38.61 62.13
C PRO A 485 55.85 -37.94 62.27
N VAL A 486 54.94 -38.50 61.47
CA VAL A 486 53.53 -38.15 61.23
C VAL A 486 52.62 -38.76 62.30
N PHE A 487 51.51 -38.11 62.67
CA PHE A 487 50.16 -38.73 62.64
C PHE A 487 49.01 -37.71 62.62
N GLN A 488 48.07 -38.04 61.74
CA GLN A 488 46.85 -37.39 61.24
C GLN A 488 45.90 -36.70 62.24
N MET A 489 45.33 -35.56 61.79
CA MET A 489 43.95 -35.15 62.10
C MET A 489 43.29 -34.46 60.89
N TYR A 490 41.98 -34.71 60.74
CA TYR A 490 41.13 -34.37 59.60
C TYR A 490 40.60 -32.93 59.58
N HIS A 491 40.46 -32.42 58.35
CA HIS A 491 39.52 -31.43 57.81
C HIS A 491 38.67 -30.55 58.74
N SER A 492 38.73 -29.24 58.51
CA SER A 492 37.56 -28.36 58.68
C SER A 492 37.54 -27.22 57.66
N ARG A 493 36.45 -27.23 56.87
CA ARG A 493 35.60 -26.12 56.43
C ARG A 493 36.18 -24.99 55.56
N TYR A 494 35.66 -25.00 54.33
CA TYR A 494 35.17 -23.87 53.55
C TYR A 494 34.78 -22.64 54.37
N PHE A 495 35.34 -21.48 54.00
CA PHE A 495 34.70 -20.17 54.13
C PHE A 495 35.08 -19.27 52.93
N GLU A 496 34.04 -18.89 52.20
CA GLU A 496 33.80 -17.60 51.53
C GLU A 496 34.61 -17.07 50.31
N LYS A 497 33.79 -16.79 49.28
CA LYS A 497 33.65 -15.54 48.51
C LYS A 497 34.71 -15.16 47.46
N ARG A 498 34.20 -15.18 46.21
CA ARG A 498 34.09 -14.04 45.27
C ARG A 498 35.16 -12.94 45.45
N LYS A 499 35.99 -12.75 44.41
CA LYS A 499 36.11 -11.46 43.71
C LYS A 499 36.94 -11.57 42.41
N LEU A 500 36.34 -11.03 41.35
CA LEU A 500 36.90 -10.21 40.28
C LEU A 500 38.12 -10.65 39.42
N TYR A 501 37.81 -10.98 38.15
CA TYR A 501 38.28 -10.35 36.90
C TYR A 501 39.74 -9.84 36.79
N ARG A 502 40.48 -10.36 35.79
CA ARG A 502 40.76 -9.68 34.49
C ARG A 502 42.16 -10.06 33.94
N LYS A 503 42.20 -10.78 32.80
CA LYS A 503 43.08 -10.59 31.62
C LYS A 503 43.47 -11.92 30.94
N GLN A 504 42.76 -12.23 29.87
CA GLN A 504 43.17 -12.97 28.66
C GLN A 504 41.94 -12.78 27.75
N PHE A 505 42.02 -12.20 26.55
CA PHE A 505 42.82 -12.62 25.42
C PHE A 505 43.17 -11.41 24.54
N HIS A 506 44.43 -11.35 24.10
CA HIS A 506 44.84 -10.72 22.85
C HIS A 506 45.27 -11.85 21.93
N GLY A 507 44.89 -11.77 20.65
CA GLY A 507 45.49 -12.57 19.58
C GLY A 507 44.54 -13.58 18.94
N ALA A 508 43.71 -13.11 18.02
CA ALA A 508 43.24 -13.87 16.85
C ALA A 508 42.42 -12.93 15.94
N GLY A 509 43.09 -11.98 15.29
CA GLY A 509 42.46 -11.03 14.37
C GLY A 509 43.40 -10.74 13.20
N ALA A 510 43.87 -11.80 12.52
CA ALA A 510 44.69 -11.68 11.33
C ALA A 510 44.69 -13.03 10.57
N LYS A 511 43.51 -13.47 10.10
CA LYS A 511 43.34 -14.58 9.14
C LYS A 511 41.87 -14.70 8.69
N MET A 512 41.27 -13.58 8.29
CA MET A 512 39.89 -13.48 7.78
C MET A 512 39.82 -12.32 6.78
N ALA A 513 40.78 -12.23 5.85
CA ALA A 513 40.85 -11.12 4.89
C ALA A 513 41.12 -11.57 3.44
N GLU A 514 41.11 -12.88 3.14
CA GLU A 514 41.39 -13.37 1.78
C GLU A 514 40.34 -14.36 1.24
N GLU A 515 39.18 -14.55 1.90
CA GLU A 515 38.11 -15.45 1.42
C GLU A 515 36.74 -14.76 1.26
N GLU A 516 36.69 -13.45 0.99
CA GLU A 516 35.44 -12.70 0.69
C GLU A 516 35.43 -12.07 -0.71
N SER A 517 36.06 -12.71 -1.70
CA SER A 517 36.12 -12.19 -3.09
C SER A 517 35.13 -12.86 -4.07
N GLN A 518 34.07 -13.52 -3.58
CA GLN A 518 33.00 -14.03 -4.44
C GLN A 518 31.63 -13.70 -3.83
N PHE A 519 31.35 -12.41 -3.69
CA PHE A 519 29.99 -11.92 -3.50
C PHE A 519 29.51 -11.25 -4.78
N GLU A 520 28.32 -11.68 -5.19
CA GLU A 520 27.55 -11.24 -6.34
C GLU A 520 27.59 -9.73 -6.52
N GLU A 521 27.84 -9.32 -7.76
CA GLU A 521 27.79 -7.94 -8.23
C GLU A 521 26.34 -7.42 -8.05
N PHE A 522 26.03 -6.88 -6.87
CA PHE A 522 24.80 -6.12 -6.68
C PHE A 522 24.88 -4.90 -7.60
N GLU A 523 24.01 -4.85 -8.60
CA GLU A 523 23.82 -3.65 -9.43
C GLU A 523 23.43 -2.49 -8.50
N GLN A 524 24.39 -1.66 -8.14
CA GLN A 524 24.15 -0.46 -7.36
C GLN A 524 23.39 0.53 -8.26
N ILE A 525 22.07 0.60 -8.11
CA ILE A 525 21.25 1.54 -8.86
C ILE A 525 21.36 2.92 -8.21
N ASP A 526 22.21 3.76 -8.78
CA ASP A 526 22.38 5.15 -8.34
C ASP A 526 21.28 6.08 -8.89
N PHE A 527 21.07 7.22 -8.21
CA PHE A 527 20.15 8.26 -8.67
C PHE A 527 20.75 9.05 -9.85
N LEU A 528 20.23 8.81 -11.06
CA LEU A 528 20.76 9.38 -12.29
C LEU A 528 20.27 10.81 -12.55
N ARG A 529 20.68 11.77 -11.71
CA ARG A 529 20.26 13.19 -11.73
C ARG A 529 20.21 13.77 -13.15
N ASP A 530 21.30 13.69 -13.91
CA ASP A 530 21.39 14.33 -15.24
C ASP A 530 20.47 13.69 -16.29
N ARG A 531 20.05 12.43 -16.10
CA ARG A 531 19.03 11.82 -16.95
C ARG A 531 17.65 12.37 -16.62
N HIS A 532 17.36 12.64 -15.34
CA HIS A 532 16.10 13.26 -14.92
C HIS A 532 16.00 14.72 -15.38
N VAL A 533 17.09 15.50 -15.29
CA VAL A 533 17.13 16.87 -15.86
C VAL A 533 16.81 16.86 -17.35
N ARG A 534 17.49 16.00 -18.13
CA ARG A 534 17.22 15.85 -19.58
C ARG A 534 15.79 15.36 -19.88
N PHE A 535 15.23 14.51 -19.01
CA PHE A 535 13.85 14.06 -19.15
C PHE A 535 12.85 15.22 -18.99
N PHE A 536 13.04 16.08 -17.98
CA PHE A 536 12.19 17.24 -17.77
C PHE A 536 12.35 18.30 -18.87
N GLN A 537 13.58 18.53 -19.35
CA GLN A 537 13.82 19.39 -20.52
C GLN A 537 13.05 18.90 -21.75
N ARG A 538 13.11 17.60 -22.07
CA ARG A 538 12.35 17.00 -23.18
C ARG A 538 10.84 17.16 -23.00
N THR A 539 10.37 17.06 -21.76
CA THR A 539 8.94 17.20 -21.42
C THR A 539 8.43 18.62 -21.69
N LEU A 540 9.27 19.64 -21.50
CA LEU A 540 8.93 21.05 -21.77
C LEU A 540 9.05 21.46 -23.25
N GLN A 541 9.62 20.60 -24.09
CA GLN A 541 9.79 20.85 -25.53
C GLN A 541 8.57 20.35 -26.31
N ILE A 542 8.65 19.14 -26.85
CA ILE A 542 7.64 18.54 -27.73
C ILE A 542 7.27 17.17 -27.18
N LEU A 543 5.97 16.91 -27.09
CA LEU A 543 5.43 15.62 -26.69
C LEU A 543 4.91 14.87 -27.93
N PRO A 544 5.18 13.56 -28.07
CA PRO A 544 4.57 12.74 -29.12
C PRO A 544 3.03 12.70 -29.04
N GLU A 545 2.36 12.47 -30.17
CA GLU A 545 0.89 12.47 -30.30
C GLU A 545 0.18 11.54 -29.30
N ARG A 546 0.81 10.43 -28.88
CA ARG A 546 0.26 9.53 -27.86
C ARG A 546 -0.08 10.20 -26.52
N TYR A 547 0.40 11.41 -26.28
CA TYR A 547 0.07 12.23 -25.11
C TYR A 547 -1.06 13.24 -25.37
N SER A 548 -1.80 13.14 -26.47
CA SER A 548 -2.91 14.02 -26.84
C SER A 548 -4.02 14.05 -25.78
N SER A 549 -4.22 12.96 -25.03
CA SER A 549 -5.15 12.91 -23.88
C SER A 549 -4.78 13.86 -22.74
N LEU A 550 -3.55 14.38 -22.72
CA LEU A 550 -3.08 15.35 -21.73
C LEU A 550 -3.21 16.80 -22.21
N GLU A 551 -3.74 17.05 -23.42
CA GLU A 551 -3.81 18.38 -24.03
C GLU A 551 -4.46 19.41 -23.08
N THR A 552 -5.62 19.09 -22.51
CA THR A 552 -6.35 19.98 -21.59
C THR A 552 -5.71 20.12 -20.20
N THR A 553 -4.61 19.41 -19.95
CA THR A 553 -3.87 19.41 -18.67
C THR A 553 -2.39 19.71 -18.83
N ARG A 554 -1.97 20.25 -19.98
CA ARG A 554 -0.56 20.55 -20.28
C ARG A 554 0.11 21.42 -19.24
N LEU A 555 -0.60 22.41 -18.68
CA LEU A 555 -0.08 23.25 -17.60
C LEU A 555 0.35 22.44 -16.36
N THR A 556 -0.35 21.35 -16.03
CA THR A 556 0.05 20.43 -14.95
C THR A 556 1.31 19.64 -15.33
N ILE A 557 1.47 19.25 -16.60
CA ILE A 557 2.69 18.58 -17.08
C ILE A 557 3.89 19.53 -17.02
N VAL A 558 3.68 20.80 -17.40
CA VAL A 558 4.67 21.88 -17.25
C VAL A 558 5.04 22.06 -15.78
N PHE A 559 4.05 22.14 -14.88
CA PHE A 559 4.30 22.19 -13.44
C PHE A 559 5.17 21.02 -12.95
N PHE A 560 4.87 19.78 -13.35
CA PHE A 560 5.70 18.63 -12.95
C PHE A 560 7.14 18.73 -13.44
N ALA A 561 7.36 19.24 -14.66
CA ALA A 561 8.70 19.40 -15.20
C ALA A 561 9.45 20.57 -14.54
N LEU A 562 8.79 21.71 -14.34
CA LEU A 562 9.36 22.88 -13.67
C LEU A 562 9.68 22.59 -12.21
N SER A 563 8.73 22.07 -11.44
CA SER A 563 8.93 21.66 -10.05
C SER A 563 9.97 20.55 -9.93
N GLY A 564 10.00 19.62 -10.89
CA GLY A 564 11.03 18.58 -10.96
C GLY A 564 12.44 19.16 -11.18
N LEU A 565 12.60 20.13 -12.08
CA LEU A 565 13.86 20.83 -12.29
C LEU A 565 14.27 21.66 -11.08
N ASP A 566 13.32 22.31 -10.41
CA ASP A 566 13.54 23.07 -9.18
C ASP A 566 14.05 22.19 -8.04
N VAL A 567 13.40 21.04 -7.81
CA VAL A 567 13.85 20.05 -6.82
C VAL A 567 15.25 19.48 -7.14
N LEU A 568 15.64 19.46 -8.41
CA LEU A 568 16.97 19.03 -8.85
C LEU A 568 17.99 20.17 -8.88
N ASP A 569 17.60 21.40 -8.52
CA ASP A 569 18.39 22.62 -8.62
C ASP A 569 18.97 22.77 -10.05
N ALA A 570 18.07 22.76 -11.03
CA ALA A 570 18.40 22.74 -12.45
C ALA A 570 17.47 23.66 -13.28
N LEU A 571 16.91 24.72 -12.68
CA LEU A 571 16.01 25.66 -13.37
C LEU A 571 16.74 26.61 -14.35
N GLU A 572 18.06 26.69 -14.29
CA GLU A 572 18.90 27.47 -15.19
C GLU A 572 18.91 26.91 -16.62
N VAL A 573 18.48 25.67 -16.82
CA VAL A 573 18.49 25.00 -18.12
C VAL A 573 17.33 25.39 -19.03
N ILE A 574 16.41 26.25 -18.56
CA ILE A 574 15.21 26.70 -19.27
C ILE A 574 15.16 28.22 -19.38
N ASP A 575 14.51 28.73 -20.43
CA ASP A 575 14.18 30.15 -20.52
C ASP A 575 12.96 30.46 -19.64
N LYS A 576 13.23 30.99 -18.44
CA LYS A 576 12.20 31.34 -17.47
C LYS A 576 11.22 32.38 -18.02
N ASN A 577 11.70 33.39 -18.77
CA ASN A 577 10.86 34.47 -19.26
C ASN A 577 9.87 33.98 -20.31
N SER A 578 10.34 33.18 -21.28
CA SER A 578 9.44 32.59 -22.27
C SER A 578 8.37 31.71 -21.63
N MET A 579 8.71 31.00 -20.54
CA MET A 579 7.76 30.14 -19.86
C MET A 579 6.75 30.92 -19.02
N ILE A 580 7.19 32.00 -18.35
CA ILE A 580 6.30 32.96 -17.67
C ILE A 580 5.27 33.54 -18.65
N GLU A 581 5.70 34.02 -19.81
CA GLU A 581 4.78 34.54 -20.83
C GLU A 581 3.81 33.47 -21.34
N TRP A 582 4.28 32.24 -21.54
CA TRP A 582 3.41 31.13 -21.92
C TRP A 582 2.35 30.84 -20.84
N ILE A 583 2.73 30.77 -19.55
CA ILE A 583 1.78 30.53 -18.46
C ILE A 583 0.74 31.66 -18.39
N TYR A 584 1.19 32.92 -18.49
CA TYR A 584 0.27 34.06 -18.46
C TYR A 584 -0.69 34.09 -19.66
N SER A 585 -0.32 33.53 -20.81
CA SER A 585 -1.23 33.41 -21.95
C SER A 585 -2.42 32.47 -21.68
N HIS A 586 -2.30 31.60 -20.68
CA HIS A 586 -3.37 30.71 -20.24
C HIS A 586 -4.26 31.33 -19.17
N GLN A 587 -3.97 32.54 -18.67
CA GLN A 587 -4.87 33.21 -17.73
C GLN A 587 -6.17 33.62 -18.45
N VAL A 588 -7.31 33.21 -17.90
CA VAL A 588 -8.63 33.69 -18.30
C VAL A 588 -8.90 34.98 -17.54
N LEU A 589 -8.69 36.10 -18.24
CA LEU A 589 -8.90 37.43 -17.70
C LEU A 589 -10.37 37.85 -17.80
N PRO A 590 -10.84 38.76 -16.93
CA PRO A 590 -12.16 39.33 -17.08
C PRO A 590 -12.28 40.12 -18.39
N THR A 591 -13.42 39.99 -19.05
CA THR A 591 -13.82 40.84 -20.18
C THR A 591 -13.98 42.29 -19.74
N GLU A 592 -14.07 43.23 -20.70
CA GLU A 592 -14.23 44.66 -20.39
C GLU A 592 -15.47 44.96 -19.54
N ASP A 593 -16.55 44.23 -19.78
CA ASP A 593 -17.82 44.31 -19.03
C ASP A 593 -17.83 43.46 -17.75
N GLN A 594 -16.74 42.71 -17.48
CA GLN A 594 -16.59 41.80 -16.34
C GLN A 594 -17.69 40.73 -16.21
N SER A 595 -18.39 40.41 -17.30
CA SER A 595 -19.50 39.44 -17.28
C SER A 595 -19.03 37.99 -17.05
N ASN A 596 -17.77 37.67 -17.34
CA ASN A 596 -17.17 36.34 -17.18
C ASN A 596 -16.38 36.15 -15.87
N LEU A 597 -16.56 36.98 -14.83
CA LEU A 597 -15.83 36.86 -13.56
C LEU A 597 -15.92 35.45 -12.93
N SER A 598 -17.07 34.79 -13.08
CA SER A 598 -17.31 33.42 -12.61
C SER A 598 -16.51 32.35 -13.35
N HIS A 599 -15.90 32.68 -14.49
CA HIS A 599 -15.15 31.76 -15.35
C HIS A 599 -13.64 32.04 -15.34
N CYS A 600 -13.18 33.03 -14.56
CA CYS A 600 -11.78 33.41 -14.51
C CYS A 600 -10.90 32.39 -13.77
N GLY A 601 -9.62 32.29 -14.17
CA GLY A 601 -8.67 31.27 -13.69
C GLY A 601 -7.54 31.06 -14.69
N PHE A 602 -7.00 29.84 -14.77
CA PHE A 602 -6.09 29.46 -15.84
C PHE A 602 -6.63 28.29 -16.65
N ARG A 603 -6.36 28.31 -17.96
CA ARG A 603 -6.58 27.20 -18.89
C ARG A 603 -5.47 26.16 -18.74
N GLY A 604 -5.75 24.93 -19.11
CA GLY A 604 -4.71 23.89 -19.16
C GLY A 604 -3.85 23.93 -20.43
N SER A 605 -4.39 24.46 -21.52
CA SER A 605 -3.68 24.73 -22.79
C SER A 605 -4.49 25.68 -23.67
N SER A 606 -3.99 25.97 -24.87
CA SER A 606 -4.64 26.79 -25.90
C SER A 606 -5.58 26.00 -26.84
N HIS A 607 -6.07 24.82 -26.43
CA HIS A 607 -6.91 23.94 -27.26
C HIS A 607 -8.22 24.57 -27.74
N ILE A 608 -8.74 25.59 -27.03
CA ILE A 608 -9.94 26.34 -27.40
C ILE A 608 -9.71 27.23 -28.63
N GLY A 609 -8.46 27.54 -28.97
CA GLY A 609 -8.12 28.40 -30.11
C GLY A 609 -8.22 29.90 -29.83
N ILE A 610 -8.23 30.31 -28.55
CA ILE A 610 -8.11 31.73 -28.17
C ILE A 610 -6.76 32.28 -28.65
N PRO A 611 -6.72 33.47 -29.29
CA PRO A 611 -5.47 34.07 -29.72
C PRO A 611 -4.49 34.25 -28.56
N TYR A 612 -3.20 34.02 -28.81
CA TYR A 612 -2.15 34.21 -27.81
C TYR A 612 -2.14 35.67 -27.33
N SER A 613 -2.41 35.88 -26.06
CA SER A 613 -2.40 37.20 -25.43
C SER A 613 -1.95 37.11 -23.99
N THR A 614 -1.08 38.02 -23.55
CA THR A 614 -0.59 38.10 -22.17
C THR A 614 -0.96 39.42 -21.49
N LYS A 615 -1.66 40.33 -22.21
CA LYS A 615 -2.02 41.68 -21.80
C LYS A 615 -3.40 42.07 -22.34
N GLY A 616 -4.05 43.03 -21.68
CA GLY A 616 -5.35 43.54 -22.08
C GLY A 616 -6.53 42.77 -21.46
N PRO A 617 -7.77 43.17 -21.76
CA PRO A 617 -8.97 42.49 -21.27
C PRO A 617 -9.12 41.10 -21.89
N GLY A 618 -9.88 40.23 -21.22
CA GLY A 618 -10.20 38.90 -21.72
C GLY A 618 -11.02 38.95 -23.01
N VAL A 619 -10.77 38.01 -23.93
CA VAL A 619 -11.56 37.85 -25.15
C VAL A 619 -12.82 37.04 -24.80
N PRO A 620 -14.04 37.55 -25.06
CA PRO A 620 -15.25 36.81 -24.78
C PRO A 620 -15.35 35.57 -25.68
N HIS A 621 -15.52 34.40 -25.07
CA HIS A 621 -15.72 33.15 -25.78
C HIS A 621 -16.71 32.25 -25.01
N PRO A 622 -17.70 31.61 -25.68
CA PRO A 622 -18.81 30.93 -25.00
C PRO A 622 -18.42 29.78 -24.06
N TYR A 623 -17.28 29.15 -24.30
CA TYR A 623 -16.82 27.95 -23.58
C TYR A 623 -15.41 28.13 -22.98
N ASP A 624 -14.95 29.38 -22.86
CA ASP A 624 -13.63 29.64 -22.30
C ASP A 624 -13.71 29.92 -20.81
N SER A 625 -13.14 29.02 -20.03
CA SER A 625 -13.14 29.09 -18.57
C SER A 625 -11.86 28.54 -17.96
N GLY A 626 -11.59 28.98 -16.74
CA GLY A 626 -10.50 28.47 -15.92
C GLY A 626 -10.83 27.10 -15.34
N HIS A 627 -9.80 26.27 -15.15
CA HIS A 627 -9.91 25.00 -14.44
C HIS A 627 -9.14 25.09 -13.13
N VAL A 628 -9.74 24.71 -12.00
CA VAL A 628 -9.15 24.92 -10.65
C VAL A 628 -7.75 24.31 -10.49
N ALA A 629 -7.53 23.09 -10.99
CA ALA A 629 -6.20 22.46 -10.96
C ALA A 629 -5.17 23.17 -11.86
N MET A 630 -5.62 23.81 -12.94
CA MET A 630 -4.77 24.60 -13.84
C MET A 630 -4.46 25.96 -13.22
N THR A 631 -5.41 26.59 -12.54
CA THR A 631 -5.15 27.79 -11.72
C THR A 631 -4.13 27.49 -10.62
N TYR A 632 -4.29 26.39 -9.89
CA TYR A 632 -3.32 25.94 -8.90
C TYR A 632 -1.92 25.74 -9.51
N THR A 633 -1.81 24.91 -10.55
CA THR A 633 -0.51 24.58 -11.15
C THR A 633 0.13 25.75 -11.89
N GLY A 634 -0.66 26.64 -12.48
CA GLY A 634 -0.21 27.88 -13.12
C GLY A 634 0.43 28.84 -12.12
N LEU A 635 -0.25 29.10 -11.00
CA LEU A 635 0.29 29.95 -9.92
C LEU A 635 1.56 29.35 -9.31
N CYS A 636 1.57 28.04 -9.03
CA CYS A 636 2.78 27.37 -8.55
C CYS A 636 3.93 27.51 -9.57
N SER A 637 3.66 27.32 -10.86
CA SER A 637 4.68 27.40 -11.91
C SER A 637 5.26 28.81 -12.02
N LEU A 638 4.43 29.85 -11.90
CA LEU A 638 4.90 31.24 -11.86
C LEU A 638 5.83 31.48 -10.66
N LEU A 639 5.45 31.03 -9.47
CA LEU A 639 6.27 31.17 -8.25
C LEU A 639 7.61 30.42 -8.37
N ILE A 640 7.62 29.19 -8.91
CA ILE A 640 8.84 28.40 -9.14
C ILE A 640 9.80 29.15 -10.09
N LEU A 641 9.25 29.83 -11.10
CA LEU A 641 10.04 30.61 -12.06
C LEU A 641 10.55 31.94 -11.48
N GLY A 642 10.12 32.32 -10.28
CA GLY A 642 10.50 33.56 -9.61
C GLY A 642 9.65 34.78 -9.99
N ASP A 643 8.47 34.57 -10.57
CA ASP A 643 7.51 35.64 -10.84
C ASP A 643 6.85 36.15 -9.55
N ASP A 644 6.48 37.43 -9.54
CA ASP A 644 5.91 38.12 -8.37
C ASP A 644 4.37 38.08 -8.31
N LEU A 645 3.73 37.43 -9.29
CA LEU A 645 2.27 37.35 -9.48
C LEU A 645 1.59 38.71 -9.68
N SER A 646 2.31 39.78 -10.02
CA SER A 646 1.76 41.14 -10.18
C SER A 646 0.73 41.24 -11.31
N ARG A 647 0.85 40.38 -12.34
CA ARG A 647 -0.06 40.31 -13.49
C ARG A 647 -1.24 39.36 -13.27
N VAL A 648 -1.28 38.67 -12.13
CA VAL A 648 -2.39 37.79 -11.79
C VAL A 648 -3.57 38.63 -11.33
N ASN A 649 -4.73 38.47 -11.98
CA ASN A 649 -5.96 39.11 -11.51
C ASN A 649 -6.53 38.33 -10.32
N LYS A 650 -6.02 38.64 -9.11
CA LYS A 650 -6.38 37.94 -7.87
C LYS A 650 -7.89 37.96 -7.62
N GLN A 651 -8.53 39.11 -7.82
CA GLN A 651 -9.97 39.27 -7.57
C GLN A 651 -10.82 38.42 -8.51
N ALA A 652 -10.46 38.36 -9.79
CA ALA A 652 -11.13 37.51 -10.77
C ALA A 652 -10.95 36.02 -10.44
N ILE A 653 -9.76 35.59 -10.01
CA ILE A 653 -9.52 34.21 -9.58
C ILE A 653 -10.36 33.86 -8.35
N MET A 654 -10.46 34.75 -7.36
CA MET A 654 -11.30 34.52 -6.18
C MET A 654 -12.79 34.46 -6.54
N ALA A 655 -13.25 35.26 -7.50
CA ALA A 655 -14.61 35.20 -8.00
C ALA A 655 -14.91 33.88 -8.71
N GLY A 656 -14.01 33.41 -9.59
CA GLY A 656 -14.13 32.11 -10.24
C GLY A 656 -14.13 30.97 -9.23
N LEU A 657 -13.22 31.01 -8.24
CA LEU A 657 -13.09 29.96 -7.23
C LEU A 657 -14.36 29.81 -6.38
N ARG A 658 -15.01 30.92 -5.99
CA ARG A 658 -16.26 30.88 -5.21
C ARG A 658 -17.38 30.12 -5.91
N VAL A 659 -17.51 30.28 -7.23
CA VAL A 659 -18.59 29.66 -8.02
C VAL A 659 -18.38 28.15 -8.15
N LEU A 660 -17.14 27.68 -8.01
CA LEU A 660 -16.84 26.25 -8.06
C LEU A 660 -17.24 25.51 -6.78
N GLN A 661 -17.43 26.20 -5.65
CA GLN A 661 -17.79 25.55 -4.39
C GLN A 661 -19.26 25.16 -4.35
N LEU A 662 -19.53 23.91 -3.98
CA LEU A 662 -20.87 23.34 -3.84
C LEU A 662 -21.43 23.53 -2.43
N GLU A 663 -22.73 23.29 -2.28
CA GLU A 663 -23.43 23.38 -0.99
C GLU A 663 -22.85 22.44 0.08
N ASP A 664 -22.34 21.27 -0.33
CA ASP A 664 -21.72 20.29 0.56
C ASP A 664 -20.27 20.64 0.96
N GLY A 665 -19.72 21.74 0.42
CA GLY A 665 -18.37 22.22 0.70
C GLY A 665 -17.27 21.72 -0.23
N SER A 666 -17.56 20.75 -1.10
CA SER A 666 -16.65 20.32 -2.16
C SER A 666 -16.63 21.30 -3.33
N PHE A 667 -15.75 21.06 -4.31
CA PHE A 667 -15.56 21.95 -5.46
C PHE A 667 -15.74 21.18 -6.76
N TYR A 668 -16.33 21.83 -7.77
CA TYR A 668 -16.12 21.46 -9.16
C TYR A 668 -14.76 21.94 -9.67
N ALA A 669 -14.35 21.37 -10.81
CA ALA A 669 -13.12 21.72 -11.50
C ALA A 669 -13.30 22.94 -12.41
N VAL A 670 -14.46 23.07 -13.04
CA VAL A 670 -14.83 24.09 -14.02
C VAL A 670 -16.27 24.58 -13.77
N PRO A 671 -16.62 25.84 -14.13
CA PRO A 671 -17.94 26.41 -13.85
C PRO A 671 -19.08 25.74 -14.63
N GLU A 672 -18.78 25.11 -15.77
CA GLU A 672 -19.77 24.36 -16.57
C GLU A 672 -20.23 23.06 -15.88
N GLY A 673 -19.54 22.64 -14.82
CA GLY A 673 -19.81 21.42 -14.06
C GLY A 673 -18.84 20.28 -14.37
N SER A 674 -18.47 19.53 -13.33
CA SER A 674 -17.58 18.36 -13.42
C SER A 674 -17.89 17.36 -12.31
N GLU A 675 -17.01 16.39 -12.07
CA GLU A 675 -17.00 15.69 -10.79
C GLU A 675 -16.58 16.63 -9.65
N ASN A 676 -16.94 16.28 -8.41
CA ASN A 676 -16.57 17.00 -7.20
C ASN A 676 -15.93 16.05 -6.18
N ASP A 677 -14.75 16.42 -5.68
CA ASP A 677 -14.05 15.68 -4.62
C ASP A 677 -12.92 16.49 -3.97
N ILE A 678 -12.22 15.88 -3.00
CA ILE A 678 -11.17 16.50 -2.18
C ILE A 678 -9.99 17.03 -3.01
N ARG A 679 -9.74 16.54 -4.25
CA ARG A 679 -8.69 17.11 -5.11
C ARG A 679 -8.90 18.60 -5.33
N PHE A 680 -10.14 18.99 -5.57
CA PHE A 680 -10.48 20.37 -5.90
C PHE A 680 -10.53 21.25 -4.64
N ILE A 681 -10.81 20.68 -3.47
CA ILE A 681 -10.60 21.36 -2.18
C ILE A 681 -9.11 21.68 -1.98
N TYR A 682 -8.22 20.73 -2.27
CA TYR A 682 -6.77 20.96 -2.18
C TYR A 682 -6.28 22.02 -3.17
N CYS A 683 -6.77 21.99 -4.41
CA CYS A 683 -6.45 23.02 -5.40
C CYS A 683 -6.94 24.39 -4.92
N ALA A 684 -8.17 24.50 -4.43
CA ALA A 684 -8.74 25.73 -3.91
C ALA A 684 -7.93 26.26 -2.70
N ALA A 685 -7.59 25.39 -1.75
CA ALA A 685 -6.83 25.76 -0.55
C ALA A 685 -5.43 26.26 -0.91
N SER A 686 -4.79 25.62 -1.90
CA SER A 686 -3.48 26.03 -2.41
C SER A 686 -3.54 27.38 -3.13
N ILE A 687 -4.58 27.63 -3.93
CA ILE A 687 -4.79 28.92 -4.60
C ILE A 687 -4.98 30.04 -3.56
N CYS A 688 -5.86 29.84 -2.59
CA CYS A 688 -6.08 30.80 -1.50
C CYS A 688 -4.80 31.08 -0.71
N TYR A 689 -4.05 30.03 -0.38
CA TYR A 689 -2.78 30.15 0.34
C TYR A 689 -1.72 30.92 -0.46
N MET A 690 -1.54 30.64 -1.75
CA MET A 690 -0.54 31.32 -2.59
C MET A 690 -0.89 32.79 -2.85
N LEU A 691 -2.18 33.11 -2.95
CA LEU A 691 -2.64 34.48 -3.19
C LEU A 691 -2.85 35.29 -1.89
N ASP A 692 -2.69 34.64 -0.73
CA ASP A 692 -2.95 35.18 0.60
C ASP A 692 -4.36 35.78 0.73
N ASP A 693 -5.35 35.09 0.16
CA ASP A 693 -6.76 35.52 0.15
C ASP A 693 -7.68 34.29 0.22
N TRP A 694 -8.42 34.17 1.32
CA TRP A 694 -9.34 33.08 1.59
C TRP A 694 -10.80 33.42 1.24
N SER A 695 -11.08 34.59 0.65
CA SER A 695 -12.42 34.97 0.19
C SER A 695 -12.95 34.10 -0.97
N GLY A 696 -12.08 33.29 -1.57
CA GLY A 696 -12.40 32.34 -2.64
C GLY A 696 -13.18 31.10 -2.19
N MET A 697 -13.31 30.85 -0.88
CA MET A 697 -14.02 29.68 -0.35
C MET A 697 -14.69 29.90 1.01
N ASP A 698 -15.78 29.18 1.24
CA ASP A 698 -16.29 28.88 2.57
C ASP A 698 -15.44 27.76 3.21
N ILE A 699 -14.52 28.17 4.07
CA ILE A 699 -13.62 27.26 4.80
C ILE A 699 -14.40 26.29 5.66
N GLN A 700 -15.50 26.72 6.29
CA GLN A 700 -16.23 25.90 7.24
C GLN A 700 -16.90 24.72 6.54
N LYS A 701 -17.55 24.97 5.40
CA LYS A 701 -18.12 23.90 4.58
C LYS A 701 -17.03 22.96 4.02
N ALA A 702 -15.89 23.49 3.61
CA ALA A 702 -14.78 22.66 3.15
C ALA A 702 -14.27 21.72 4.27
N ILE A 703 -14.16 22.21 5.51
CA ILE A 703 -13.81 21.39 6.69
C ILE A 703 -14.88 20.32 6.93
N GLU A 704 -16.17 20.64 6.83
CA GLU A 704 -17.27 19.70 6.99
C GLU A 704 -17.21 18.58 5.94
N TYR A 705 -16.96 18.91 4.67
CA TYR A 705 -16.75 17.93 3.62
C TYR A 705 -15.56 17.02 3.92
N ILE A 706 -14.41 17.58 4.29
CA ILE A 706 -13.20 16.82 4.66
C ILE A 706 -13.51 15.89 5.83
N ARG A 707 -14.16 16.36 6.89
CA ARG A 707 -14.54 15.51 8.03
C ARG A 707 -15.48 14.37 7.62
N SER A 708 -16.46 14.65 6.76
CA SER A 708 -17.41 13.64 6.26
C SER A 708 -16.75 12.54 5.43
N SER A 709 -15.59 12.84 4.81
CA SER A 709 -14.84 11.92 3.97
C SER A 709 -13.91 10.96 4.75
N LEU A 710 -13.78 11.14 6.06
CA LEU A 710 -13.03 10.22 6.91
C LEU A 710 -13.74 8.86 6.94
N SER A 711 -13.04 7.82 6.48
CA SER A 711 -13.58 6.46 6.40
C SER A 711 -13.43 5.70 7.72
N TYR A 712 -14.09 4.55 7.82
CA TYR A 712 -14.08 3.71 9.03
C TYR A 712 -12.67 3.21 9.41
N ASP A 713 -11.78 3.07 8.42
CA ASP A 713 -10.40 2.64 8.64
C ASP A 713 -9.46 3.80 8.96
N SER A 714 -10.00 5.01 9.14
CA SER A 714 -9.29 6.25 9.52
C SER A 714 -8.39 6.87 8.44
N GLY A 715 -8.51 6.44 7.18
CA GLY A 715 -8.04 7.22 6.03
C GLY A 715 -9.17 8.02 5.38
N PHE A 716 -8.86 8.95 4.48
CA PHE A 716 -9.87 9.75 3.79
C PHE A 716 -10.23 9.15 2.43
N GLY A 717 -11.52 9.06 2.15
CA GLY A 717 -12.05 8.69 0.84
C GLY A 717 -12.22 9.90 -0.07
N GLN A 718 -12.64 9.66 -1.32
CA GLN A 718 -12.91 10.74 -2.29
C GLN A 718 -14.04 11.68 -1.81
N GLY A 719 -14.96 11.14 -1.01
CA GLY A 719 -16.07 11.81 -0.35
C GLY A 719 -16.69 10.86 0.67
N ALA A 720 -17.80 11.26 1.30
CA ALA A 720 -18.44 10.48 2.34
C ALA A 720 -18.76 9.04 1.92
N GLY A 721 -18.40 8.07 2.76
CA GLY A 721 -18.66 6.63 2.54
C GLY A 721 -17.80 5.95 1.47
N ARG A 722 -16.79 6.63 0.92
CA ARG A 722 -15.87 6.05 -0.09
C ARG A 722 -14.67 5.36 0.55
N GLU A 723 -14.02 4.49 -0.22
CA GLU A 723 -12.77 3.81 0.19
C GLU A 723 -11.67 4.84 0.43
N SER A 724 -10.95 4.69 1.55
CA SER A 724 -9.84 5.56 1.88
C SER A 724 -8.63 5.36 0.95
N HIS A 725 -7.93 6.45 0.66
CA HIS A 725 -6.86 6.44 -0.33
C HIS A 725 -5.79 7.49 -0.05
N GLY A 726 -4.53 7.18 -0.35
CA GLY A 726 -3.38 8.00 0.02
C GLY A 726 -3.39 9.38 -0.61
N GLY A 727 -3.88 9.47 -1.85
CA GLY A 727 -4.06 10.76 -2.54
C GLY A 727 -5.12 11.64 -1.85
N TRP A 728 -6.27 11.07 -1.49
CA TRP A 728 -7.35 11.82 -0.85
C TRP A 728 -7.00 12.20 0.59
N THR A 729 -6.34 11.29 1.32
CA THR A 729 -5.76 11.57 2.64
C THR A 729 -4.77 12.72 2.60
N TYR A 730 -3.87 12.77 1.62
CA TYR A 730 -3.00 13.92 1.45
C TYR A 730 -3.80 15.19 1.19
N CYS A 731 -4.70 15.18 0.21
CA CYS A 731 -5.46 16.38 -0.14
C CYS A 731 -6.25 16.91 1.07
N ALA A 732 -6.85 16.04 1.87
CA ALA A 732 -7.57 16.39 3.10
C ALA A 732 -6.64 17.04 4.14
N ILE A 733 -5.55 16.35 4.51
CA ILE A 733 -4.62 16.83 5.55
C ILE A 733 -3.89 18.09 5.11
N ALA A 734 -3.40 18.13 3.87
CA ALA A 734 -2.72 19.29 3.31
C ALA A 734 -3.64 20.51 3.25
N SER A 735 -4.90 20.36 2.82
CA SER A 735 -5.86 21.47 2.80
C SER A 735 -6.07 22.06 4.20
N LEU A 736 -6.27 21.21 5.21
CA LEU A 736 -6.45 21.65 6.60
C LEU A 736 -5.19 22.32 7.17
N CYS A 737 -4.00 21.88 6.75
CA CYS A 737 -2.75 22.51 7.13
C CYS A 737 -2.57 23.88 6.49
N LEU A 738 -2.90 24.01 5.20
CA LEU A 738 -2.88 25.29 4.48
C LEU A 738 -3.85 26.29 5.10
N MET A 739 -5.04 25.81 5.51
CA MET A 739 -6.04 26.61 6.23
C MET A 739 -5.62 26.96 7.67
N GLY A 740 -4.62 26.27 8.24
CA GLY A 740 -4.25 26.40 9.65
C GLY A 740 -5.28 25.83 10.63
N ARG A 741 -6.10 24.86 10.21
CA ARG A 741 -7.26 24.34 10.97
C ARG A 741 -7.19 22.84 11.27
N LEU A 742 -6.04 22.18 11.10
CA LEU A 742 -5.91 20.73 11.30
C LEU A 742 -6.29 20.28 12.73
N GLU A 743 -5.71 20.92 13.75
CA GLU A 743 -5.93 20.57 15.17
C GLU A 743 -7.33 20.98 15.67
N GLU A 744 -7.98 21.91 14.98
CA GLU A 744 -9.39 22.25 15.23
C GLU A 744 -10.33 21.24 14.56
N ALA A 745 -10.01 20.85 13.33
CA ALA A 745 -10.83 19.95 12.54
C ALA A 745 -10.79 18.51 13.07
N PHE A 746 -9.74 18.07 13.78
CA PHE A 746 -9.63 16.71 14.30
C PHE A 746 -9.04 16.68 15.71
N SER A 747 -9.63 15.84 16.57
CA SER A 747 -9.07 15.55 17.89
C SER A 747 -7.74 14.80 17.77
N ARG A 748 -6.90 14.91 18.81
CA ARG A 748 -5.62 14.19 18.88
C ARG A 748 -5.77 12.67 18.65
N LYS A 749 -6.85 12.07 19.16
CA LYS A 749 -7.15 10.64 18.95
C LYS A 749 -7.48 10.31 17.50
N GLU A 750 -8.21 11.18 16.79
CA GLU A 750 -8.47 11.01 15.36
C GLU A 750 -7.18 11.16 14.56
N LEU A 751 -6.36 12.17 14.86
CA LEU A 751 -5.05 12.36 14.21
C LEU A 751 -4.12 11.16 14.41
N ASP A 752 -4.08 10.55 15.59
CA ASP A 752 -3.29 9.33 15.84
C ASP A 752 -3.78 8.14 15.00
N ARG A 753 -5.09 8.01 14.78
CA ARG A 753 -5.65 6.97 13.91
C ARG A 753 -5.32 7.24 12.44
N ILE A 754 -5.37 8.49 12.00
CA ILE A 754 -4.96 8.89 10.65
C ILE A 754 -3.46 8.60 10.45
N ARG A 755 -2.60 8.97 11.41
CA ARG A 755 -1.16 8.63 11.42
C ARG A 755 -0.95 7.12 11.27
N ARG A 756 -1.70 6.32 12.04
CA ARG A 756 -1.66 4.85 11.97
C ARG A 756 -2.07 4.34 10.60
N TRP A 757 -3.07 4.93 9.96
CA TRP A 757 -3.48 4.54 8.60
C TRP A 757 -2.38 4.87 7.57
N CYS A 758 -1.79 6.06 7.64
CA CYS A 758 -0.73 6.51 6.73
C CYS A 758 0.53 5.65 6.83
N ILE A 759 1.03 5.38 8.05
CA ILE A 759 2.26 4.58 8.22
C ILE A 759 2.08 3.13 7.74
N MET A 760 0.86 2.58 7.85
CA MET A 760 0.51 1.26 7.34
C MET A 760 0.45 1.17 5.81
N ARG A 761 0.75 2.26 5.09
CA ARG A 761 0.94 2.25 3.63
C ARG A 761 2.36 1.88 3.24
N GLN A 762 3.30 1.91 4.18
CA GLN A 762 4.67 1.51 3.94
C GLN A 762 4.81 -0.01 3.90
N GLN A 763 5.40 -0.51 2.82
CA GLN A 763 5.86 -1.88 2.63
C GLN A 763 7.35 -1.80 2.27
N THR A 764 7.73 -2.12 1.02
CA THR A 764 9.04 -1.75 0.45
C THR A 764 9.06 -0.30 -0.04
N GLY A 765 7.97 0.15 -0.68
CA GLY A 765 7.62 1.56 -0.87
C GLY A 765 6.23 1.85 -0.29
N PHE A 766 5.52 2.84 -0.83
CA PHE A 766 4.17 3.16 -0.37
C PHE A 766 3.09 2.72 -1.38
N HIS A 767 1.96 2.23 -0.88
CA HIS A 767 0.77 1.93 -1.69
C HIS A 767 -0.40 2.85 -1.34
N GLY A 768 -1.26 3.17 -2.31
CA GLY A 768 -2.35 4.13 -2.11
C GLY A 768 -3.48 3.65 -1.19
N ARG A 769 -3.74 2.34 -1.07
CA ARG A 769 -4.86 1.77 -0.28
C ARG A 769 -4.58 0.32 0.15
N PRO A 770 -5.26 -0.25 1.17
CA PRO A 770 -4.89 -1.54 1.73
C PRO A 770 -4.93 -2.66 0.68
N ASN A 771 -4.03 -3.64 0.78
CA ASN A 771 -4.00 -4.83 -0.07
C ASN A 771 -3.86 -4.57 -1.59
N LYS A 772 -3.34 -3.40 -1.99
CA LYS A 772 -2.91 -3.14 -3.36
C LYS A 772 -1.41 -3.32 -3.51
N PRO A 773 -0.94 -3.89 -4.64
CA PRO A 773 0.48 -4.16 -4.84
C PRO A 773 1.28 -2.84 -4.95
N TRP A 774 2.57 -2.94 -4.64
CA TRP A 774 3.62 -1.95 -4.92
C TRP A 774 4.34 -2.25 -6.26
N THR A 775 3.88 -3.25 -7.02
CA THR A 775 4.64 -3.91 -8.10
C THR A 775 5.15 -2.95 -9.19
N PRO A 776 6.43 -3.04 -9.62
CA PRO A 776 7.03 -2.18 -10.65
C PRO A 776 6.45 -2.30 -12.08
N ALA A 777 5.41 -3.09 -12.30
CA ALA A 777 5.02 -3.59 -13.63
C ALA A 777 3.55 -3.30 -14.03
N THR A 778 2.93 -2.23 -13.52
CA THR A 778 1.67 -1.72 -14.07
C THR A 778 1.94 -0.56 -15.04
N PRO A 779 1.31 -0.50 -16.23
CA PRO A 779 1.50 0.60 -17.18
C PRO A 779 1.01 1.97 -16.68
N SER A 780 0.42 2.04 -15.48
CA SER A 780 -0.26 3.22 -14.96
C SER A 780 0.65 4.27 -14.30
N GLY A 781 1.95 4.02 -14.09
CA GLY A 781 2.94 5.04 -13.69
C GLY A 781 2.55 5.92 -12.48
N SER A 782 1.63 5.47 -11.63
CA SER A 782 0.98 6.26 -10.58
C SER A 782 1.53 5.99 -9.18
N GLU A 783 2.54 5.13 -9.06
CA GLU A 783 2.83 4.44 -7.79
C GLU A 783 4.07 4.96 -7.03
N PRO A 784 5.17 5.44 -7.66
CA PRO A 784 6.21 6.21 -6.95
C PRO A 784 5.66 7.50 -6.34
N ARG A 785 4.57 8.02 -6.92
CA ARG A 785 3.84 9.17 -6.40
C ARG A 785 3.33 8.94 -4.98
N TRP A 786 2.95 7.71 -4.59
CA TRP A 786 2.44 7.43 -3.23
C TRP A 786 3.47 7.70 -2.15
N SER A 787 4.76 7.53 -2.44
CA SER A 787 5.83 7.93 -1.53
C SER A 787 5.73 9.42 -1.21
N CYS A 788 5.39 10.28 -2.17
CA CYS A 788 5.15 11.69 -1.90
C CYS A 788 3.85 11.91 -1.12
N TRP A 789 2.71 11.39 -1.58
CA TRP A 789 1.40 11.69 -0.96
C TRP A 789 1.28 11.14 0.48
N THR A 790 1.60 9.87 0.69
CA THR A 790 1.42 9.22 2.00
C THR A 790 2.53 9.56 2.99
N CYS A 791 3.78 9.72 2.54
CA CYS A 791 4.87 10.17 3.40
C CYS A 791 4.69 11.64 3.81
N SER A 792 4.29 12.53 2.89
CA SER A 792 4.05 13.94 3.22
C SER A 792 2.90 14.10 4.23
N SER A 793 1.86 13.27 4.12
CA SER A 793 0.78 13.23 5.12
C SER A 793 1.32 12.82 6.50
N SER A 794 2.13 11.76 6.57
CA SER A 794 2.77 11.31 7.82
C SER A 794 3.70 12.37 8.42
N LEU A 795 4.56 12.99 7.61
CA LEU A 795 5.50 14.03 8.01
C LEU A 795 4.78 15.29 8.52
N THR A 796 3.70 15.69 7.85
CA THR A 796 2.88 16.83 8.26
C THR A 796 2.21 16.56 9.61
N LEU A 797 1.74 15.34 9.83
CA LEU A 797 1.15 14.92 11.09
C LEU A 797 2.17 14.77 12.23
N GLU A 798 3.46 14.50 11.97
CA GLU A 798 4.50 14.44 13.00
C GLU A 798 4.95 15.83 13.47
N ARG A 799 5.01 16.81 12.58
CA ARG A 799 5.54 18.14 12.91
C ARG A 799 4.59 19.04 13.70
N THR A 800 3.27 18.81 13.69
CA THR A 800 2.36 19.59 14.55
C THR A 800 2.53 19.29 16.04
N ALA A 801 3.24 18.21 16.41
CA ALA A 801 3.61 17.93 17.79
C ALA A 801 4.80 18.78 18.30
N ALA A 802 5.53 19.50 17.43
CA ALA A 802 6.73 20.26 17.79
C ALA A 802 6.70 21.72 17.26
N SER A 803 6.17 22.64 18.06
CA SER A 803 6.25 24.13 17.96
C SER A 803 5.84 24.79 16.62
N SER A 804 4.88 25.72 16.67
CA SER A 804 4.17 26.30 15.52
C SER A 804 4.91 27.40 14.73
N SER A 805 6.24 27.42 14.67
CA SER A 805 6.97 28.57 14.08
C SER A 805 7.82 28.28 12.84
N ARG A 806 7.82 27.06 12.27
CA ARG A 806 8.54 26.77 11.00
C ARG A 806 7.79 25.82 10.07
N LEU A 807 6.77 26.33 9.39
CA LEU A 807 6.15 25.74 8.20
C LEU A 807 6.96 26.06 6.92
N ARG A 808 8.29 25.96 6.95
CA ARG A 808 9.16 26.20 5.77
C ARG A 808 9.91 24.97 5.26
N THR A 809 9.66 23.75 5.78
CA THR A 809 10.56 22.62 5.50
C THR A 809 9.88 21.25 5.33
N VAL A 810 8.63 21.19 4.86
CA VAL A 810 7.99 19.93 4.36
C VAL A 810 7.39 20.10 2.96
N TRP A 811 7.21 21.33 2.52
CA TRP A 811 6.92 21.65 1.14
C TRP A 811 8.27 22.01 0.54
N TRP A 812 8.68 21.29 -0.52
CA TRP A 812 9.99 21.38 -1.18
C TRP A 812 11.08 20.51 -0.57
N GLY A 813 11.61 19.60 -1.40
CA GLY A 813 12.79 18.77 -1.11
C GLY A 813 14.03 19.65 -0.92
N ALA A 814 15.00 19.10 -0.20
CA ALA A 814 16.19 19.76 0.30
C ALA A 814 17.05 20.49 -0.74
N SER A 815 17.52 21.71 -0.40
CA SER A 815 18.94 22.08 -0.56
C SER A 815 19.35 23.23 0.37
N PRO A 816 20.61 23.27 0.90
CA PRO A 816 21.10 24.29 1.80
C PRO A 816 22.11 25.24 1.13
N SER A 817 21.76 26.50 0.87
CA SER A 817 22.65 27.68 0.86
C SER A 817 21.93 28.89 0.25
N GLY A 818 21.93 30.04 0.95
CA GLY A 818 21.26 31.30 0.55
C GLY A 818 22.07 32.14 -0.46
N PRO A 819 21.96 33.50 -0.50
CA PRO A 819 21.17 34.39 0.38
C PRO A 819 20.44 35.59 -0.29
N THR A 820 19.70 36.34 0.56
CA THR A 820 19.32 37.79 0.47
C THR A 820 18.32 38.22 -0.63
N ALA A 821 17.32 39.08 -0.41
CA ALA A 821 16.80 39.89 0.70
C ALA A 821 15.32 40.19 0.34
N ILE A 822 14.38 40.31 1.28
CA ILE A 822 13.98 41.60 1.87
C ILE A 822 13.58 41.37 3.34
N GLN A 823 14.32 42.04 4.23
CA GLN A 823 14.01 42.32 5.62
C GLN A 823 12.69 43.14 5.69
N THR A 824 11.86 43.09 6.73
CA THR A 824 12.21 43.62 8.06
C THR A 824 11.14 43.25 9.12
N LEU A 825 11.57 43.24 10.41
CA LEU A 825 10.80 43.17 11.69
C LEU A 825 10.69 41.75 12.28
N PHE A 826 11.32 41.34 13.39
CA PHE A 826 12.07 41.98 14.47
C PHE A 826 13.22 41.06 14.98
N THR A 827 14.20 41.67 15.65
CA THR A 827 15.47 41.15 16.21
C THR A 827 15.35 40.22 17.45
N PRO A 828 16.45 39.56 17.87
CA PRO A 828 16.46 38.30 18.62
C PRO A 828 16.87 38.40 20.10
N THR A 829 16.33 37.51 20.92
CA THR A 829 16.83 37.04 22.23
C THR A 829 16.29 35.61 22.39
N TRP A 830 16.98 34.55 22.82
CA TRP A 830 18.23 34.32 23.54
C TRP A 830 18.67 32.86 23.28
N ALA A 831 19.96 32.61 23.53
CA ALA A 831 20.59 31.31 23.53
C ALA A 831 20.29 30.48 24.80
N SER A 832 20.49 29.16 24.65
CA SER A 832 20.89 28.19 25.68
C SER A 832 19.81 27.34 26.36
N ALA A 833 20.19 26.06 26.56
CA ALA A 833 19.61 24.99 27.37
C ALA A 833 18.79 23.96 26.56
N ALA A 834 19.42 22.86 26.12
CA ALA A 834 19.69 21.63 26.90
C ALA A 834 18.45 20.74 27.04
N TRP A 835 18.57 19.56 26.42
CA TRP A 835 17.75 18.34 26.52
C TRP A 835 17.40 17.96 27.98
N PRO A 836 16.35 17.17 28.25
CA PRO A 836 16.12 15.81 27.71
C PRO A 836 15.06 15.69 26.62
#